data_AF-A0A833GY65-F1
#
_entry.id   AF-A0A833GY65-F1
#
_cell.length_a   1.000
_cell.length_b   1.000
_cell.length_c   1.000
_cell.angle_alpha   90.00
_cell.angle_beta   90.00
_cell.angle_gamma   90.00
#
_symmetry.space_group_name_H-M   'P 1'
#
loop_
_entity.id
_entity.type
_entity.pdbx_description
1 polymer ?
#
loop_
_entity_poly.entity_id
_entity_poly.type
_entity_poly.pdbx_seq_one_letter_code
_entity_poly.pdbx_strand_id
1 'polypeptide(L)'
;MRRETARTGCLIILASLFFLFTCSRNSSGHKPVARNGLFDLRQYTGLEDHPVVLQGEWAFFPGSFTESEAATDQFIHVPGVWNDAPVQNTTMGGHGFATYRLTLLLSENTEPLSLSIPDLGTAYQLLANGEVIGGAGRVGKTESESIPSYRPQLVPLPKADTIHLTLYISNFHNRWGGAWSPIQIGGQNALRNRLYLKQAMAAFAVGAMAVMTVFGLVLFLFRAKDYTPLYFSMHCLLLLARTVVTDTRMAYALLPDSVWTTLNRLEYISLYLAGIVLYQFMNSVVHWPLWSRFGKYMYVPFWISSFLAALFPNQVYTLTLMPMVLIALMLITVWSVVSLRFALKGESGGVSLFLGYAAVAITLLNDALVTYYLIDTGYWIPYGQVILIFAHSILVAQRSSAGWSRSEGLSDRLKTMVSATRRIMSAGSSFQAARTASDDLSTFLNYHASAATLYIEDQKHWKKYSLGNGDEFLAESISIELERVLNDISEPAIVNERAFLPVQLQDRTFAILEVPAASKKQLEQESDLVTGITYTLALAMQNSARQEREKLASLGEVAAQIVHDIGHHTTILKNLLKRIESGSGGNRSEMMRALSETDSLSNLSLDILEFARDRIVLDLQTLRAQEFAERIRSELLELFDGTEMSLRVQCEIDGTIRVDPLRLKRAILNLARNASEATEGKGGFEVRIEREGGSLYLIFEDDGPGLSEEVRVSLYQPFLYSSKPYGSGLGLSIVRKIVQSHGGVILVDSNRLKGCRFTFIMPDSIDRT
;
A
#
# COMPACT_ATOMS: atom_id res chain seq x y z
N MET A 1 19.32 -6.63 -29.41
CA MET A 1 19.19 -5.75 -28.22
C MET A 1 19.55 -6.40 -26.87
N ARG A 2 18.71 -7.19 -26.17
CA ARG A 2 19.02 -7.65 -24.78
C ARG A 2 20.27 -8.54 -24.60
N ARG A 3 20.63 -9.36 -25.60
CA ARG A 3 21.87 -10.16 -25.60
C ARG A 3 23.11 -9.33 -25.98
N GLU A 4 22.91 -8.29 -26.77
CA GLU A 4 24.00 -7.38 -27.15
C GLU A 4 24.39 -6.49 -25.99
N THR A 5 23.42 -5.94 -25.24
CA THR A 5 23.70 -5.09 -24.07
C THR A 5 24.48 -5.83 -22.98
N ALA A 6 24.20 -7.11 -22.76
CA ALA A 6 24.95 -7.95 -21.81
C ALA A 6 26.35 -8.33 -22.33
N ARG A 7 26.50 -8.56 -23.64
CA ARG A 7 27.80 -8.80 -24.28
C ARG A 7 28.66 -7.54 -24.29
N THR A 8 28.11 -6.38 -24.62
CA THR A 8 28.81 -5.08 -24.51
C THR A 8 29.15 -4.77 -23.06
N GLY A 9 28.29 -5.08 -22.09
CA GLY A 9 28.60 -4.94 -20.67
C GLY A 9 29.81 -5.80 -20.24
N CYS A 10 29.82 -7.08 -20.60
CA CYS A 10 30.97 -7.97 -20.35
C CYS A 10 32.23 -7.51 -21.11
N LEU A 11 32.11 -7.05 -22.36
CA LEU A 11 33.24 -6.53 -23.14
C LEU A 11 33.79 -5.23 -22.58
N ILE A 12 32.95 -4.34 -22.03
CA ILE A 12 33.38 -3.11 -21.36
C ILE A 12 34.06 -3.45 -20.03
N ILE A 13 33.56 -4.43 -19.27
CA ILE A 13 34.21 -4.89 -18.02
C ILE A 13 35.55 -5.58 -18.31
N LEU A 14 35.61 -6.44 -19.33
CA LEU A 14 36.86 -7.06 -19.77
C LEU A 14 37.83 -6.03 -20.34
N ALA A 15 37.36 -5.04 -21.10
CA ALA A 15 38.19 -3.97 -21.65
C ALA A 15 38.69 -3.01 -20.56
N SER A 16 37.88 -2.72 -19.53
CA SER A 16 38.28 -1.90 -18.38
C SER A 16 39.20 -2.66 -17.42
N LEU A 17 39.02 -3.97 -17.24
CA LEU A 17 40.00 -4.84 -16.58
C LEU A 17 41.32 -4.89 -17.38
N PHE A 18 41.25 -4.96 -18.71
CA PHE A 18 42.44 -4.93 -19.57
C PHE A 18 43.12 -3.56 -19.55
N PHE A 19 42.36 -2.46 -19.47
CA PHE A 19 42.87 -1.08 -19.34
C PHE A 19 43.54 -0.84 -17.98
N LEU A 20 42.99 -1.41 -16.90
CA LEU A 20 43.62 -1.40 -15.57
C LEU A 20 44.94 -2.18 -15.56
N PHE A 21 45.04 -3.26 -16.35
CA PHE A 21 46.29 -4.01 -16.56
C PHE A 21 47.30 -3.29 -17.48
N THR A 22 46.85 -2.41 -18.39
CA THR A 22 47.74 -1.68 -19.31
C THR A 22 48.16 -0.29 -18.82
N CYS A 23 47.52 0.25 -17.77
CA CYS A 23 47.95 1.51 -17.16
C CYS A 23 49.06 1.37 -16.10
N SER A 24 49.49 0.17 -15.73
CA SER A 24 50.73 -0.02 -14.97
C SER A 24 51.94 0.01 -15.91
N ARG A 25 52.12 1.13 -16.60
CA ARG A 25 53.39 1.40 -17.28
C ARG A 25 54.45 1.58 -16.20
N ASN A 26 55.19 0.49 -15.96
CA ASN A 26 56.39 0.44 -15.14
C ASN A 26 57.25 1.69 -15.38
N SER A 27 57.34 2.57 -14.38
CA SER A 27 58.54 3.36 -14.19
C SER A 27 59.66 2.37 -13.87
N SER A 28 60.43 2.02 -14.88
CA SER A 28 61.64 1.20 -14.83
C SER A 28 62.78 1.94 -14.12
N GLY A 29 62.57 2.33 -12.86
CA GLY A 29 63.61 2.75 -11.93
C GLY A 29 63.78 1.67 -10.88
N HIS A 30 65.01 1.28 -10.57
CA HIS A 30 65.30 0.41 -9.43
C HIS A 30 64.65 1.03 -8.18
N LYS A 31 63.67 0.34 -7.58
CA LYS A 31 63.13 0.76 -6.29
C LYS A 31 64.24 0.59 -5.25
N PRO A 32 64.65 1.64 -4.52
CA PRO A 32 65.68 1.53 -3.50
C PRO A 32 65.21 0.59 -2.38
N VAL A 33 66.16 -0.16 -1.82
CA VAL A 33 65.93 -1.17 -0.78
C VAL A 33 67.00 -1.02 0.29
N ALA A 34 66.62 -1.11 1.56
CA ALA A 34 67.53 -1.08 2.69
C ALA A 34 68.41 -2.33 2.69
N ARG A 35 69.72 -2.16 2.84
CA ARG A 35 70.66 -3.26 3.01
C ARG A 35 71.55 -2.97 4.21
N ASN A 36 71.67 -3.93 5.13
CA ASN A 36 72.45 -3.76 6.36
C ASN A 36 72.11 -2.47 7.13
N GLY A 37 70.83 -2.09 7.22
CA GLY A 37 70.39 -0.90 7.94
C GLY A 37 70.69 0.45 7.24
N LEU A 38 71.15 0.44 5.98
CA LEU A 38 71.39 1.63 5.17
C LEU A 38 70.35 1.74 4.04
N PHE A 39 69.74 2.91 3.89
CA PHE A 39 68.83 3.24 2.79
C PHE A 39 69.36 4.47 2.02
N ASP A 40 69.95 4.23 0.85
CA ASP A 40 70.57 5.28 0.03
C ASP A 40 69.57 5.86 -0.98
N LEU A 41 69.23 7.14 -0.80
CA LEU A 41 68.33 7.89 -1.68
C LEU A 41 69.05 8.96 -2.51
N ARG A 42 70.37 9.11 -2.39
CA ARG A 42 71.13 10.17 -3.08
C ARG A 42 71.04 10.10 -4.60
N GLN A 43 70.82 8.90 -5.15
CA GLN A 43 70.67 8.66 -6.58
C GLN A 43 69.21 8.61 -7.04
N TYR A 44 68.24 8.72 -6.13
CA TYR A 44 66.82 8.62 -6.45
C TYR A 44 66.25 10.00 -6.83
N THR A 45 65.99 10.20 -8.11
CA THR A 45 65.39 11.44 -8.64
C THR A 45 63.87 11.40 -8.55
N GLY A 46 63.24 12.48 -8.06
CA GLY A 46 61.77 12.61 -8.01
C GLY A 46 61.11 12.17 -6.71
N LEU A 47 61.85 12.12 -5.60
CA LEU A 47 61.33 11.79 -4.26
C LEU A 47 60.20 12.75 -3.80
N GLU A 48 60.18 13.96 -4.34
CA GLU A 48 59.19 15.00 -4.05
C GLU A 48 57.78 14.60 -4.53
N ASP A 49 57.68 14.03 -5.73
CA ASP A 49 56.41 13.65 -6.37
C ASP A 49 56.09 12.15 -6.23
N HIS A 50 57.11 11.32 -6.04
CA HIS A 50 57.00 9.87 -5.99
C HIS A 50 57.52 9.32 -4.66
N PRO A 51 56.62 9.19 -3.66
CA PRO A 51 56.97 8.59 -2.38
C PRO A 51 57.48 7.16 -2.51
N VAL A 52 58.44 6.82 -1.67
CA VAL A 52 59.14 5.53 -1.66
C VAL A 52 58.89 4.81 -0.35
N VAL A 53 58.65 3.51 -0.41
CA VAL A 53 58.55 2.66 0.79
C VAL A 53 59.96 2.38 1.33
N LEU A 54 60.16 2.55 2.63
CA LEU A 54 61.41 2.24 3.34
C LEU A 54 61.55 0.72 3.56
N GLN A 55 61.52 -0.04 2.46
CA GLN A 55 61.55 -1.50 2.47
C GLN A 55 62.98 -2.05 2.54
N GLY A 56 63.19 -3.20 3.18
CA GLY A 56 64.46 -3.93 3.21
C GLY A 56 64.93 -4.26 4.63
N GLU A 57 66.23 -4.47 4.79
CA GLU A 57 66.85 -4.89 6.05
C GLU A 57 67.15 -3.71 6.98
N TRP A 58 66.48 -3.70 8.13
CA TRP A 58 66.70 -2.74 9.21
C TRP A 58 67.46 -3.42 10.35
N ALA A 59 68.35 -2.68 11.02
CA ALA A 59 69.00 -3.20 12.22
C ALA A 59 67.94 -3.37 13.33
N PHE A 60 68.01 -4.48 14.05
CA PHE A 60 66.95 -4.97 14.92
C PHE A 60 67.51 -5.42 16.26
N PHE A 61 66.98 -4.87 17.34
CA PHE A 61 67.40 -5.16 18.72
C PHE A 61 66.19 -5.63 19.53
N PRO A 62 65.95 -6.96 19.60
CA PRO A 62 64.84 -7.52 20.36
C PRO A 62 65.04 -7.33 21.86
N GLY A 63 63.98 -6.95 22.59
CA GLY A 63 63.99 -6.87 24.06
C GLY A 63 64.82 -5.70 24.64
N SER A 64 65.20 -4.72 23.83
CA SER A 64 65.94 -3.53 24.30
C SER A 64 65.35 -2.24 23.71
N PHE A 65 65.28 -1.19 24.55
CA PHE A 65 65.12 0.21 24.13
C PHE A 65 66.43 1.00 24.20
N THR A 66 67.50 0.39 24.71
CA THR A 66 68.78 1.04 24.92
C THR A 66 69.77 0.60 23.86
N GLU A 67 70.56 1.55 23.38
CA GLU A 67 71.77 1.33 22.60
C GLU A 67 72.79 0.64 23.50
N SER A 68 73.03 -0.66 23.29
CA SER A 68 74.25 -1.29 23.80
C SER A 68 75.15 -1.52 22.60
N GLU A 69 76.31 -0.87 22.58
CA GLU A 69 77.36 -1.01 21.56
C GLU A 69 77.93 -2.44 21.44
N ALA A 70 77.51 -3.35 22.32
CA ALA A 70 78.00 -4.72 22.42
C ALA A 70 77.07 -5.80 21.84
N ALA A 71 75.95 -5.44 21.21
CA ALA A 71 75.07 -6.40 20.54
C ALA A 71 75.42 -6.52 19.05
N THR A 72 75.65 -7.73 18.56
CA THR A 72 75.80 -7.99 17.11
C THR A 72 74.55 -7.50 16.37
N ASP A 73 74.75 -6.69 15.33
CA ASP A 73 73.65 -6.17 14.50
C ASP A 73 72.90 -7.32 13.85
N GLN A 74 71.74 -7.66 14.41
CA GLN A 74 70.76 -8.51 13.78
C GLN A 74 69.94 -7.66 12.82
N PHE A 75 69.59 -8.20 11.65
CA PHE A 75 68.75 -7.51 10.67
C PHE A 75 67.39 -8.20 10.54
N ILE A 76 66.36 -7.39 10.33
CA ILE A 76 65.01 -7.87 10.04
C ILE A 76 64.44 -7.12 8.84
N HIS A 77 63.64 -7.81 8.03
CA HIS A 77 62.98 -7.19 6.91
C HIS A 77 61.79 -6.35 7.37
N VAL A 78 61.74 -5.08 6.96
CA VAL A 78 60.63 -4.15 7.16
C VAL A 78 60.09 -3.75 5.78
N PRO A 79 58.76 -3.69 5.54
CA PRO A 79 57.72 -4.13 6.45
C PRO A 79 57.77 -5.65 6.70
N GLY A 80 57.43 -6.06 7.92
CA GLY A 80 57.39 -7.47 8.34
C GLY A 80 56.95 -7.65 9.80
N VAL A 81 56.56 -8.88 10.16
CA VAL A 81 56.24 -9.26 11.54
C VAL A 81 57.46 -9.90 12.22
N TRP A 82 57.66 -9.66 13.51
CA TRP A 82 58.80 -10.23 14.26
C TRP A 82 58.51 -11.59 14.89
N ASN A 83 57.32 -12.16 14.71
CA ASN A 83 56.84 -13.37 15.42
C ASN A 83 57.70 -14.63 15.23
N ASP A 84 58.60 -14.63 14.25
CA ASP A 84 59.57 -15.71 13.98
C ASP A 84 61.01 -15.19 13.98
N ALA A 85 61.24 -13.96 14.49
CA ALA A 85 62.57 -13.36 14.54
C ALA A 85 63.44 -14.11 15.58
N PRO A 86 64.69 -14.48 15.23
CA PRO A 86 65.53 -15.25 16.15
C PRO A 86 65.97 -14.37 17.34
N VAL A 87 65.88 -14.91 18.56
CA VAL A 87 66.34 -14.28 19.82
C VAL A 87 66.94 -15.36 20.72
N GLN A 88 68.27 -15.32 20.93
CA GLN A 88 69.02 -16.20 21.85
C GLN A 88 68.46 -17.65 21.97
N ASN A 89 68.77 -18.52 20.99
CA ASN A 89 68.32 -19.92 20.90
C ASN A 89 66.78 -20.15 20.84
N THR A 90 65.97 -19.10 20.76
CA THR A 90 64.51 -19.16 20.62
C THR A 90 64.01 -18.19 19.54
N THR A 91 62.70 -18.16 19.28
CA THR A 91 62.07 -17.15 18.41
C THR A 91 61.26 -16.18 19.25
N MET A 92 61.25 -14.91 18.85
CA MET A 92 60.43 -13.88 19.47
C MET A 92 58.96 -14.17 19.21
N GLY A 93 58.13 -14.31 20.24
CA GLY A 93 56.68 -14.39 20.05
C GLY A 93 56.07 -13.10 19.49
N GLY A 94 54.75 -13.09 19.31
CA GLY A 94 54.06 -11.86 18.91
C GLY A 94 54.22 -10.72 19.92
N HIS A 95 54.15 -11.03 21.21
CA HIS A 95 54.29 -10.03 22.26
C HIS A 95 55.75 -9.78 22.63
N GLY A 96 56.07 -8.51 22.88
CA GLY A 96 57.39 -8.05 23.30
C GLY A 96 57.60 -6.60 22.89
N PHE A 97 58.85 -6.17 22.99
CA PHE A 97 59.28 -4.86 22.52
C PHE A 97 60.63 -4.96 21.83
N ALA A 98 60.90 -4.07 20.88
CA ALA A 98 62.16 -4.05 20.15
C ALA A 98 62.47 -2.65 19.63
N THR A 99 63.75 -2.45 19.28
CA THR A 99 64.25 -1.25 18.59
C THR A 99 64.63 -1.59 17.16
N TYR A 100 64.18 -0.78 16.22
CA TYR A 100 64.60 -0.82 14.81
C TYR A 100 65.47 0.40 14.50
N ARG A 101 66.52 0.24 13.69
CA ARG A 101 67.33 1.36 13.19
C ARG A 101 67.50 1.32 11.69
N LEU A 102 67.45 2.50 11.08
CA LEU A 102 67.72 2.72 9.66
C LEU A 102 68.46 4.03 9.48
N THR A 103 69.54 4.01 8.71
CA THR A 103 70.26 5.22 8.30
C THR A 103 69.83 5.60 6.89
N LEU A 104 69.23 6.79 6.77
CA LEU A 104 68.85 7.39 5.50
C LEU A 104 69.99 8.27 4.98
N LEU A 105 70.39 8.09 3.72
CA LEU A 105 71.31 9.00 3.02
C LEU A 105 70.53 9.83 2.00
N LEU A 106 70.54 11.14 2.16
CA LEU A 106 69.82 12.13 1.35
C LEU A 106 70.82 13.03 0.59
N SER A 107 70.36 13.68 -0.48
CA SER A 107 71.15 14.70 -1.18
C SER A 107 70.95 16.09 -0.56
N GLU A 108 71.99 16.94 -0.61
CA GLU A 108 72.06 18.27 0.03
C GLU A 108 70.91 19.24 -0.34
N ASN A 109 70.21 18.98 -1.44
CA ASN A 109 69.24 19.91 -2.04
C ASN A 109 67.80 19.38 -2.06
N THR A 110 67.46 18.52 -1.10
CA THR A 110 66.12 17.94 -0.99
C THR A 110 65.12 18.94 -0.39
N GLU A 111 63.95 19.10 -1.03
CA GLU A 111 62.80 19.78 -0.43
C GLU A 111 62.40 19.17 0.94
N PRO A 112 61.60 19.86 1.78
CA PRO A 112 61.15 19.32 3.05
C PRO A 112 60.50 17.94 2.91
N LEU A 113 61.20 16.91 3.39
CA LEU A 113 60.72 15.53 3.37
C LEU A 113 59.88 15.22 4.61
N SER A 114 59.00 14.25 4.47
CA SER A 114 58.22 13.72 5.58
C SER A 114 58.13 12.20 5.48
N LEU A 115 57.89 11.57 6.62
CA LEU A 115 57.53 10.17 6.73
C LEU A 115 56.01 10.04 6.87
N SER A 116 55.39 9.25 6.00
CA SER A 116 54.03 8.78 6.20
C SER A 116 54.08 7.49 6.99
N ILE A 117 53.77 7.57 8.28
CA ILE A 117 53.74 6.42 9.18
C ILE A 117 52.32 5.87 9.23
N PRO A 118 52.10 4.61 8.81
CA PRO A 118 50.80 3.94 8.92
C PRO A 118 50.48 3.56 10.38
N ASP A 119 49.40 2.82 10.62
CA ASP A 119 49.24 2.16 11.90
C ASP A 119 50.27 1.01 12.05
N LEU A 120 51.05 1.05 13.13
CA LEU A 120 52.07 0.04 13.46
C LEU A 120 51.59 -0.93 14.54
N GLY A 121 50.29 -1.24 14.54
CA GLY A 121 49.79 -2.41 15.25
C GLY A 121 49.57 -2.30 16.76
N THR A 122 50.30 -1.42 17.45
CA THR A 122 50.28 -1.28 18.92
C THR A 122 50.75 0.09 19.41
N ALA A 123 51.96 0.21 19.96
CA ALA A 123 52.53 1.44 20.47
C ALA A 123 53.93 1.60 19.88
N TYR A 124 54.26 2.81 19.43
CA TYR A 124 55.58 3.12 18.92
C TYR A 124 56.03 4.53 19.24
N GLN A 125 57.34 4.71 19.24
CA GLN A 125 58.01 6.00 19.32
C GLN A 125 59.08 6.07 18.25
N LEU A 126 59.07 7.12 17.44
CA LEU A 126 60.00 7.36 16.35
C LEU A 126 60.89 8.54 16.69
N LEU A 127 62.19 8.31 16.55
CA LEU A 127 63.24 9.30 16.74
C LEU A 127 64.00 9.51 15.43
N ALA A 128 64.40 10.75 15.16
CA ALA A 128 65.36 11.09 14.12
C ALA A 128 66.53 11.83 14.77
N ASN A 129 67.75 11.33 14.54
CA ASN A 129 68.98 11.90 15.11
C ASN A 129 68.93 12.07 16.65
N GLY A 130 68.23 11.16 17.34
CA GLY A 130 68.07 11.18 18.79
C GLY A 130 66.91 12.02 19.33
N GLU A 131 66.23 12.81 18.49
CA GLU A 131 65.06 13.59 18.88
C GLU A 131 63.75 12.87 18.53
N VAL A 132 62.76 12.92 19.42
CA VAL A 132 61.43 12.32 19.19
C VAL A 132 60.67 13.16 18.16
N ILE A 133 60.41 12.57 16.99
CA ILE A 133 59.68 13.24 15.90
C ILE A 133 58.24 12.76 15.76
N GLY A 134 57.91 11.57 16.28
CA GLY A 134 56.55 11.03 16.23
C GLY A 134 56.36 9.82 17.14
N GLY A 135 55.11 9.40 17.26
CA GLY A 135 54.73 8.22 18.04
C GLY A 135 53.22 8.02 18.10
N ALA A 136 52.80 6.81 18.47
CA ALA A 136 51.41 6.50 18.77
C ALA A 136 51.34 5.66 20.04
N GLY A 137 50.47 6.05 20.96
CA GLY A 137 50.34 5.38 22.26
C GLY A 137 51.55 5.60 23.15
N ARG A 138 51.79 4.65 24.06
CA ARG A 138 52.94 4.67 24.98
C ARG A 138 53.70 3.36 24.87
N VAL A 139 54.98 3.42 24.52
CA VAL A 139 55.87 2.26 24.55
C VAL A 139 56.17 1.88 26.01
N GLY A 140 56.24 0.57 26.27
CA GLY A 140 56.48 -0.02 27.58
C GLY A 140 57.21 -1.36 27.46
N LYS A 141 57.84 -1.82 28.55
CA LYS A 141 58.52 -3.13 28.58
C LYS A 141 57.58 -4.26 29.00
N THR A 142 56.39 -3.91 29.49
CA THR A 142 55.35 -4.82 29.96
C THR A 142 53.99 -4.39 29.41
N GLU A 143 52.99 -5.28 29.52
CA GLU A 143 51.62 -5.00 29.09
C GLU A 143 50.99 -3.80 29.83
N SER A 144 51.24 -3.66 31.13
CA SER A 144 50.69 -2.56 31.95
C SER A 144 51.35 -1.20 31.68
N GLU A 145 52.59 -1.18 31.21
CA GLU A 145 53.29 0.05 30.83
C GLU A 145 52.95 0.52 29.41
N SER A 146 52.52 -0.40 28.55
CA SER A 146 52.24 -0.15 27.14
C SER A 146 50.79 0.26 26.91
N ILE A 147 50.57 1.36 26.20
CA ILE A 147 49.22 1.82 25.81
C ILE A 147 49.11 1.74 24.28
N PRO A 148 48.24 0.88 23.73
CA PRO A 148 48.10 0.74 22.28
C PRO A 148 47.31 1.90 21.67
N SER A 149 47.68 2.32 20.45
CA SER A 149 46.96 3.36 19.69
C SER A 149 47.19 3.22 18.19
N TYR A 150 46.12 3.34 17.41
CA TYR A 150 46.17 3.43 15.95
C TYR A 150 46.08 4.89 15.50
N ARG A 151 47.24 5.49 15.24
CA ARG A 151 47.32 6.87 14.75
C ARG A 151 48.25 6.98 13.54
N PRO A 152 47.72 6.83 12.31
CA PRO A 152 48.44 7.19 11.10
C PRO A 152 48.82 8.67 11.14
N GLN A 153 50.07 8.99 10.83
CA GLN A 153 50.57 10.37 10.91
C GLN A 153 51.62 10.68 9.85
N LEU A 154 51.66 11.95 9.48
CA LEU A 154 52.71 12.52 8.63
C LEU A 154 53.71 13.23 9.54
N VAL A 155 54.96 12.74 9.57
CA VAL A 155 56.01 13.26 10.44
C VAL A 155 57.06 13.98 9.60
N PRO A 156 57.31 15.29 9.83
CA PRO A 156 58.35 16.01 9.12
C PRO A 156 59.74 15.49 9.53
N LEU A 157 60.66 15.39 8.57
CA LEU A 157 62.04 15.02 8.83
C LEU A 157 62.91 16.26 9.06
N PRO A 158 63.95 16.18 9.92
CA PRO A 158 64.95 17.24 10.03
C PRO A 158 65.73 17.36 8.71
N LYS A 159 66.16 18.59 8.38
CA LYS A 159 67.04 18.82 7.23
C LYS A 159 68.46 18.36 7.57
N ALA A 160 68.88 17.23 7.01
CA ALA A 160 70.23 16.71 7.12
C ALA A 160 70.52 15.75 5.95
N ASP A 161 71.80 15.63 5.55
CA ASP A 161 72.23 14.69 4.50
C ASP A 161 72.21 13.24 4.98
N THR A 162 72.31 13.04 6.29
CA THR A 162 72.22 11.73 6.94
C THR A 162 71.24 11.83 8.09
N ILE A 163 70.26 10.92 8.10
CA ILE A 163 69.26 10.83 9.17
C ILE A 163 69.30 9.43 9.76
N HIS A 164 69.56 9.34 11.07
CA HIS A 164 69.45 8.10 11.82
C HIS A 164 68.05 7.97 12.40
N LEU A 165 67.25 7.07 11.83
CA LEU A 165 65.92 6.72 12.34
C LEU A 165 66.04 5.63 13.39
N THR A 166 65.42 5.86 14.54
CA THR A 166 65.27 4.86 15.60
C THR A 166 63.78 4.70 15.92
N LEU A 167 63.27 3.48 15.81
CA LEU A 167 61.86 3.16 16.02
C LEU A 167 61.72 2.16 17.16
N TYR A 168 61.17 2.61 18.28
CA TYR A 168 60.80 1.77 19.41
C TYR A 168 59.37 1.25 19.20
N ILE A 169 59.17 -0.06 19.31
CA ILE A 169 57.84 -0.69 19.22
C ILE A 169 57.60 -1.56 20.44
N SER A 170 56.40 -1.45 21.03
CA SER A 170 55.89 -2.33 22.09
C SER A 170 54.58 -2.98 21.67
N ASN A 171 54.56 -4.30 21.56
CA ASN A 171 53.35 -5.07 21.31
C ASN A 171 53.05 -6.01 22.48
N PHE A 172 51.96 -5.76 23.21
CA PHE A 172 51.41 -6.68 24.21
C PHE A 172 49.91 -6.97 24.00
N HIS A 173 49.32 -6.34 22.99
CA HIS A 173 47.87 -6.29 22.79
C HIS A 173 47.44 -6.93 21.45
N ASN A 174 48.38 -7.11 20.52
CA ASN A 174 48.13 -7.62 19.18
C ASN A 174 48.88 -8.94 18.96
N ARG A 175 48.31 -9.82 18.14
CA ARG A 175 48.91 -11.12 17.81
C ARG A 175 50.18 -10.96 16.96
N TRP A 176 50.20 -9.99 16.06
CA TRP A 176 51.37 -9.65 15.27
C TRP A 176 52.16 -8.57 15.99
N GLY A 177 53.49 -8.69 16.03
CA GLY A 177 54.40 -7.67 16.55
C GLY A 177 55.35 -7.16 15.46
N GLY A 178 55.86 -5.94 15.66
CA GLY A 178 56.82 -5.31 14.76
C GLY A 178 56.23 -4.31 13.77
N ALA A 179 57.07 -3.85 12.83
CA ALA A 179 56.71 -2.87 11.81
C ALA A 179 56.19 -3.54 10.53
N TRP A 180 54.98 -4.09 10.54
CA TRP A 180 54.42 -4.82 9.38
C TRP A 180 53.76 -3.94 8.32
N SER A 181 53.49 -2.67 8.64
CA SER A 181 52.89 -1.73 7.70
C SER A 181 53.97 -0.88 7.03
N PRO A 182 53.89 -0.62 5.71
CA PRO A 182 54.94 0.07 4.96
C PRO A 182 55.06 1.54 5.38
N ILE A 183 56.22 1.93 5.90
CA ILE A 183 56.59 3.34 6.16
C ILE A 183 57.06 3.96 4.85
N GLN A 184 56.55 5.13 4.49
CA GLN A 184 56.91 5.82 3.24
C GLN A 184 57.63 7.13 3.52
N ILE A 185 58.60 7.47 2.67
CA ILE A 185 59.28 8.76 2.63
C ILE A 185 58.96 9.48 1.32
N GLY A 186 58.78 10.80 1.36
CA GLY A 186 58.54 11.60 0.17
C GLY A 186 58.39 13.08 0.48
N GLY A 187 58.14 13.88 -0.56
CA GLY A 187 57.84 15.30 -0.41
C GLY A 187 56.62 15.53 0.49
N GLN A 188 56.71 16.52 1.38
CA GLN A 188 55.64 16.83 2.34
C GLN A 188 54.29 17.09 1.66
N ASN A 189 54.29 17.80 0.53
CA ASN A 189 53.08 18.11 -0.23
C ASN A 189 52.46 16.88 -0.91
N ALA A 190 53.27 16.03 -1.55
CA ALA A 190 52.78 14.83 -2.22
C ALA A 190 52.16 13.84 -1.22
N LEU A 191 52.85 13.59 -0.10
CA LEU A 191 52.33 12.72 0.97
C LEU A 191 51.04 13.28 1.58
N ARG A 192 50.99 14.59 1.85
CA ARG A 192 49.80 15.25 2.38
C ARG A 192 48.62 15.18 1.41
N ASN A 193 48.84 15.42 0.12
CA ASN A 193 47.79 15.32 -0.91
C ASN A 193 47.26 13.89 -1.04
N ARG A 194 48.13 12.87 -1.01
CA ARG A 194 47.73 11.45 -1.03
C ARG A 194 46.89 11.10 0.21
N LEU A 195 47.28 11.60 1.38
CA LEU A 195 46.53 11.42 2.63
C LEU A 195 45.15 12.09 2.57
N TYR A 196 45.07 13.35 2.12
CA TYR A 196 43.80 14.07 1.98
C TYR A 196 42.86 13.39 0.98
N LEU A 197 43.37 12.96 -0.18
CA LEU A 197 42.56 12.23 -1.15
C LEU A 197 42.01 10.93 -0.55
N LYS A 198 42.85 10.17 0.17
CA LYS A 198 42.43 8.95 0.87
C LYS A 198 41.34 9.26 1.91
N GLN A 199 41.51 10.29 2.73
CA GLN A 199 40.52 10.71 3.73
C GLN A 199 39.21 11.20 3.11
N ALA A 200 39.28 11.98 2.04
CA ALA A 200 38.10 12.46 1.32
C ALA A 200 37.30 11.31 0.71
N MET A 201 37.98 10.34 0.10
CA MET A 201 37.34 9.15 -0.48
C MET A 201 36.72 8.25 0.59
N ALA A 202 37.40 8.07 1.73
CA ALA A 202 36.83 7.37 2.88
C ALA A 202 35.58 8.07 3.42
N ALA A 203 35.63 9.40 3.57
CA ALA A 203 34.49 10.20 4.05
C ALA A 203 33.30 10.13 3.09
N PHE A 204 33.55 10.15 1.78
CA PHE A 204 32.53 9.93 0.76
C PHE A 204 31.86 8.56 0.91
N ALA A 205 32.65 7.49 1.06
CA ALA A 205 32.12 6.14 1.24
C ALA A 205 31.26 6.02 2.52
N VAL A 206 31.74 6.56 3.65
CA VAL A 206 30.99 6.60 4.92
C VAL A 206 29.67 7.37 4.75
N GLY A 207 29.70 8.55 4.11
CA GLY A 207 28.51 9.35 3.82
C GLY A 207 27.49 8.60 2.95
N ALA A 208 27.95 7.95 1.89
CA ALA A 208 27.09 7.14 1.01
C ALA A 208 26.43 5.98 1.78
N MET A 209 27.18 5.26 2.61
CA MET A 209 26.66 4.18 3.45
C MET A 209 25.65 4.69 4.49
N ALA A 210 25.86 5.89 5.05
CA ALA A 210 24.96 6.50 6.03
C ALA A 210 23.61 6.84 5.40
N VAL A 211 23.63 7.50 4.23
CA VAL A 211 22.42 7.83 3.46
C VAL A 211 21.65 6.56 3.11
N MET A 212 22.34 5.52 2.65
CA MET A 212 21.72 4.24 2.28
C MET A 212 21.13 3.48 3.48
N THR A 213 21.76 3.61 4.65
CA THR A 213 21.22 3.07 5.91
C THR A 213 19.89 3.73 6.27
N VAL A 214 19.83 5.07 6.26
CA VAL A 214 18.60 5.82 6.53
C VAL A 214 17.53 5.52 5.50
N PHE A 215 17.89 5.48 4.21
CA PHE A 215 16.98 5.13 3.12
C PHE A 215 16.32 3.76 3.34
N GLY A 216 17.11 2.73 3.67
CA GLY A 216 16.59 1.39 3.92
C GLY A 216 15.65 1.32 5.15
N LEU A 217 15.96 2.05 6.22
CA LEU A 217 15.11 2.14 7.42
C LEU A 217 13.78 2.83 7.12
N VAL A 218 13.80 3.95 6.38
CA VAL A 218 12.58 4.66 5.96
C VAL A 218 11.69 3.74 5.12
N LEU A 219 12.26 3.03 4.13
CA LEU A 219 11.51 2.06 3.33
C LEU A 219 10.89 0.94 4.18
N PHE A 220 11.59 0.47 5.21
CA PHE A 220 11.05 -0.52 6.14
C PHE A 220 9.88 0.04 6.96
N LEU A 221 9.98 1.27 7.47
CA LEU A 221 8.90 1.91 8.24
C LEU A 221 7.61 2.07 7.42
N PHE A 222 7.71 2.41 6.14
CA PHE A 222 6.55 2.45 5.24
C PHE A 222 5.95 1.07 4.95
N ARG A 223 6.73 0.00 5.11
CA ARG A 223 6.33 -1.35 4.70
C ARG A 223 6.80 -2.43 5.67
N ALA A 224 6.42 -2.32 6.94
CA ALA A 224 6.89 -3.18 8.03
C ALA A 224 6.60 -4.69 7.87
N LYS A 225 5.81 -5.10 6.86
CA LYS A 225 5.59 -6.52 6.50
C LYS A 225 6.73 -7.10 5.65
N ASP A 226 7.51 -6.28 4.95
CA ASP A 226 8.66 -6.72 4.16
C ASP A 226 9.96 -6.37 4.90
N TYR A 227 10.68 -7.39 5.37
CA TYR A 227 11.94 -7.22 6.11
C TYR A 227 13.18 -7.05 5.20
N THR A 228 13.03 -7.16 3.87
CA THR A 228 14.16 -6.99 2.94
C THR A 228 14.87 -5.63 3.09
N PRO A 229 14.16 -4.47 3.18
CA PRO A 229 14.80 -3.17 3.40
C PRO A 229 15.49 -3.06 4.78
N LEU A 230 14.98 -3.76 5.79
CA LEU A 230 15.61 -3.81 7.12
C LEU A 230 16.97 -4.51 7.04
N TYR A 231 17.05 -5.70 6.44
CA TYR A 231 18.32 -6.41 6.29
C TYR A 231 19.32 -5.60 5.43
N PHE A 232 18.85 -4.93 4.37
CA PHE A 232 19.68 -4.02 3.59
C PHE A 232 20.25 -2.88 4.44
N SER A 233 19.42 -2.21 5.25
CA SER A 233 19.85 -1.11 6.11
C SER A 233 20.85 -1.56 7.18
N MET A 234 20.62 -2.72 7.81
CA MET A 234 21.54 -3.31 8.79
C MET A 234 22.89 -3.65 8.15
N HIS A 235 22.90 -4.16 6.91
CA HIS A 235 24.13 -4.44 6.20
C HIS A 235 24.92 -3.15 5.91
N CYS A 236 24.24 -2.09 5.43
CA CYS A 236 24.86 -0.79 5.20
C CYS A 236 25.44 -0.19 6.48
N LEU A 237 24.71 -0.29 7.60
CA LEU A 237 25.17 0.19 8.91
C LEU A 237 26.43 -0.54 9.39
N LEU A 238 26.48 -1.86 9.21
CA LEU A 238 27.64 -2.67 9.60
C LEU A 238 28.86 -2.36 8.73
N LEU A 239 28.67 -2.15 7.42
CA LEU A 239 29.74 -1.71 6.53
C LEU A 239 30.22 -0.31 6.89
N LEU A 240 29.30 0.62 7.21
CA LEU A 240 29.65 1.95 7.71
C LEU A 240 30.50 1.86 8.98
N ALA A 241 30.03 1.12 9.98
CA ALA A 241 30.74 0.94 11.24
C ALA A 241 32.14 0.35 11.02
N ARG A 242 32.27 -0.59 10.09
CA ARG A 242 33.56 -1.15 9.68
C ARG A 242 34.47 -0.10 9.04
N THR A 243 34.01 0.59 8.01
CA THR A 243 34.82 1.57 7.26
C THR A 243 35.35 2.68 8.15
N VAL A 244 34.54 3.16 9.10
CA VAL A 244 34.92 4.19 10.08
C VAL A 244 36.04 3.73 11.02
N VAL A 245 36.09 2.43 11.34
CA VAL A 245 37.10 1.86 12.25
C VAL A 245 38.36 1.40 11.52
N THR A 246 38.27 0.90 10.28
CA THR A 246 39.39 0.22 9.62
C THR A 246 40.22 1.07 8.65
N ASP A 247 39.60 1.82 7.73
CA ASP A 247 40.29 2.31 6.52
C ASP A 247 41.27 3.47 6.79
N THR A 248 40.72 4.59 7.28
CA THR A 248 41.50 5.78 7.66
C THR A 248 41.57 5.96 9.17
N ARG A 249 41.09 4.96 9.93
CA ARG A 249 41.02 4.96 11.40
C ARG A 249 40.28 6.19 11.95
N MET A 250 39.24 6.67 11.26
CA MET A 250 38.46 7.87 11.65
C MET A 250 37.96 7.80 13.09
N ALA A 251 37.48 6.63 13.54
CA ALA A 251 37.04 6.44 14.92
C ALA A 251 38.14 6.72 15.95
N TYR A 252 39.37 6.26 15.68
CA TYR A 252 40.52 6.42 16.57
C TYR A 252 41.02 7.87 16.63
N ALA A 253 40.78 8.66 15.58
CA ALA A 253 41.11 10.09 15.58
C ALA A 253 40.15 10.93 16.44
N LEU A 254 38.92 10.46 16.66
CA LEU A 254 37.85 11.18 17.36
C LEU A 254 37.65 10.73 18.81
N LEU A 255 38.05 9.50 19.14
CA LEU A 255 37.81 8.88 20.44
C LEU A 255 39.10 8.73 21.25
N PRO A 256 39.04 8.69 22.59
CA PRO A 256 40.22 8.47 23.43
C PRO A 256 40.85 7.08 23.24
N ASP A 257 42.17 6.98 23.45
CA ASP A 257 42.95 5.73 23.34
C ASP A 257 42.43 4.59 24.24
N SER A 258 41.75 4.91 25.35
CA SER A 258 41.14 3.92 26.25
C SER A 258 40.06 3.05 25.58
N VAL A 259 39.49 3.51 24.47
CA VAL A 259 38.45 2.80 23.71
C VAL A 259 39.05 1.86 22.65
N TRP A 260 40.39 1.79 22.53
CA TRP A 260 41.09 1.00 21.51
C TRP A 260 40.61 -0.45 21.46
N THR A 261 40.48 -1.11 22.62
CA THR A 261 40.03 -2.51 22.70
C THR A 261 38.62 -2.69 22.12
N THR A 262 37.71 -1.75 22.39
CA THR A 262 36.34 -1.79 21.89
C THR A 262 36.27 -1.54 20.39
N LEU A 263 37.00 -0.54 19.89
CA LEU A 263 37.08 -0.27 18.45
C LEU A 263 37.71 -1.44 17.69
N ASN A 264 38.79 -2.00 18.23
CA ASN A 264 39.44 -3.15 17.63
C ASN A 264 38.54 -4.40 17.64
N ARG A 265 37.67 -4.60 18.64
CA ARG A 265 36.64 -5.66 18.56
C ARG A 265 35.57 -5.36 17.51
N LEU A 266 35.12 -4.10 17.44
CA LEU A 266 34.10 -3.66 16.48
C LEU A 266 34.55 -3.89 15.03
N GLU A 267 35.83 -3.73 14.73
CA GLU A 267 36.43 -4.05 13.42
C GLU A 267 36.12 -5.48 12.95
N TYR A 268 36.23 -6.48 13.83
CA TYR A 268 36.01 -7.89 13.49
C TYR A 268 34.52 -8.25 13.53
N ILE A 269 33.81 -7.84 14.60
CA ILE A 269 32.38 -8.13 14.76
C ILE A 269 31.56 -7.52 13.63
N SER A 270 31.88 -6.30 13.20
CA SER A 270 31.19 -5.65 12.06
C SER A 270 31.33 -6.46 10.77
N LEU A 271 32.50 -7.02 10.47
CA LEU A 271 32.71 -7.91 9.33
C LEU A 271 31.87 -9.19 9.45
N TYR A 272 31.87 -9.80 10.64
CA TYR A 272 31.20 -11.08 10.82
C TYR A 272 29.68 -10.97 10.76
N LEU A 273 29.12 -9.97 11.45
CA LEU A 273 27.69 -9.66 11.39
C LEU A 273 27.28 -9.20 9.99
N ALA A 274 28.12 -8.46 9.26
CA ALA A 274 27.81 -8.03 7.90
C ALA A 274 27.59 -9.24 6.98
N GLY A 275 28.36 -10.31 7.14
CA GLY A 275 28.17 -11.57 6.42
C GLY A 275 26.84 -12.26 6.74
N ILE A 276 26.46 -12.31 8.03
CA ILE A 276 25.18 -12.87 8.48
C ILE A 276 23.98 -12.07 7.95
N VAL A 277 24.05 -10.74 8.00
CA VAL A 277 22.96 -9.89 7.50
C VAL A 277 22.88 -9.95 5.97
N LEU A 278 24.02 -10.02 5.27
CA LEU A 278 24.05 -10.19 3.82
C LEU A 278 23.35 -11.49 3.39
N TYR A 279 23.51 -12.57 4.15
CA TYR A 279 22.77 -13.81 3.93
C TYR A 279 21.26 -13.58 3.97
N GLN A 280 20.77 -12.99 5.06
CA GLN A 280 19.33 -12.80 5.28
C GLN A 280 18.74 -11.90 4.20
N PHE A 281 19.47 -10.83 3.85
CA PHE A 281 19.11 -9.98 2.73
C PHE A 281 19.00 -10.79 1.44
N MET A 282 20.04 -11.53 1.05
CA MET A 282 20.02 -12.31 -0.19
C MET A 282 18.97 -13.41 -0.18
N ASN A 283 18.75 -14.11 0.94
CA ASN A 283 17.72 -15.15 1.07
C ASN A 283 16.30 -14.60 0.90
N SER A 284 16.07 -13.35 1.33
CA SER A 284 14.79 -12.66 1.10
C SER A 284 14.54 -12.27 -0.35
N VAL A 285 15.61 -12.15 -1.15
CA VAL A 285 15.52 -11.70 -2.55
C VAL A 285 15.66 -12.85 -3.55
N VAL A 286 16.73 -13.64 -3.46
CA VAL A 286 17.07 -14.68 -4.42
C VAL A 286 16.70 -16.04 -3.85
N HIS A 287 15.62 -16.62 -4.37
CA HIS A 287 15.17 -17.95 -4.00
C HIS A 287 15.82 -19.00 -4.91
N TRP A 288 16.87 -19.66 -4.42
CA TRP A 288 17.55 -20.75 -5.12
C TRP A 288 17.51 -22.05 -4.29
N PRO A 289 17.15 -23.23 -4.84
CA PRO A 289 16.93 -24.45 -4.05
C PRO A 289 18.16 -24.94 -3.28
N LEU A 290 19.36 -24.74 -3.83
CA LEU A 290 20.60 -25.08 -3.13
C LEU A 290 20.84 -24.13 -1.95
N TRP A 291 20.48 -22.86 -2.13
CA TRP A 291 20.61 -21.83 -1.12
C TRP A 291 19.64 -22.01 0.05
N SER A 292 18.38 -22.33 -0.24
CA SER A 292 17.38 -22.54 0.81
C SER A 292 17.69 -23.79 1.66
N ARG A 293 18.35 -24.80 1.08
CA ARG A 293 18.73 -26.03 1.79
C ARG A 293 20.03 -25.91 2.58
N PHE A 294 21.08 -25.34 1.96
CA PHE A 294 22.44 -25.36 2.52
C PHE A 294 22.95 -23.99 2.97
N GLY A 295 22.34 -22.89 2.51
CA GLY A 295 22.80 -21.53 2.78
C GLY A 295 22.91 -21.24 4.27
N LYS A 296 21.98 -21.72 5.10
CA LYS A 296 22.00 -21.53 6.56
C LYS A 296 23.28 -22.05 7.25
N TYR A 297 23.93 -23.08 6.70
CA TYR A 297 25.15 -23.64 7.27
C TYR A 297 26.40 -22.83 6.92
N MET A 298 26.40 -22.12 5.78
CA MET A 298 27.55 -21.31 5.35
C MET A 298 27.84 -20.12 6.26
N TYR A 299 26.89 -19.73 7.13
CA TYR A 299 27.03 -18.59 8.04
C TYR A 299 27.23 -18.98 9.51
N VAL A 300 27.17 -20.28 9.84
CA VAL A 300 27.55 -20.78 11.18
C VAL A 300 28.97 -20.35 11.57
N PRO A 301 29.98 -20.39 10.68
CA PRO A 301 31.32 -19.90 11.00
C PRO A 301 31.35 -18.41 11.37
N PHE A 302 30.49 -17.59 10.76
CA PHE A 302 30.38 -16.16 11.08
C PHE A 302 29.77 -15.93 12.47
N TRP A 303 28.77 -16.73 12.87
CA TRP A 303 28.22 -16.69 14.23
C TRP A 303 29.26 -17.10 15.27
N ILE A 304 29.98 -18.20 15.03
CA ILE A 304 31.05 -18.66 15.93
C ILE A 304 32.14 -17.59 16.05
N SER A 305 32.58 -16.99 14.94
CA SER A 305 33.63 -15.96 14.96
C SER A 305 33.15 -14.68 15.65
N SER A 306 31.88 -14.30 15.49
CA SER A 306 31.28 -13.17 16.22
C SER A 306 31.27 -13.42 17.74
N PHE A 307 30.91 -14.63 18.16
CA PHE A 307 30.94 -15.05 19.56
C PHE A 307 32.36 -15.04 20.13
N LEU A 308 33.33 -15.59 19.39
CA LEU A 308 34.74 -15.56 19.78
C LEU A 308 35.26 -14.13 19.89
N ALA A 309 34.94 -13.26 18.94
CA ALA A 309 35.34 -11.85 18.96
C ALA A 309 34.67 -11.05 20.09
N ALA A 310 33.49 -11.46 20.56
CA ALA A 310 32.81 -10.80 21.68
C ALA A 310 33.41 -11.19 23.04
N LEU A 311 33.78 -12.45 23.24
CA LEU A 311 34.13 -12.97 24.57
C LEU A 311 35.62 -13.22 24.83
N PHE A 312 36.39 -13.52 23.79
CA PHE A 312 37.79 -13.92 23.96
C PHE A 312 38.75 -12.74 23.77
N PRO A 313 39.99 -12.82 24.26
CA PRO A 313 40.99 -11.77 24.05
C PRO A 313 41.48 -11.71 22.60
N ASN A 314 42.16 -10.61 22.23
CA ASN A 314 42.62 -10.31 20.87
C ASN A 314 43.39 -11.48 20.23
N GLN A 315 44.26 -12.16 20.99
CA GLN A 315 45.09 -13.24 20.44
C GLN A 315 44.27 -14.42 19.89
N VAL A 316 43.07 -14.65 20.45
CA VAL A 316 42.21 -15.77 20.07
C VAL A 316 41.36 -15.40 18.87
N TYR A 317 40.59 -14.31 18.94
CA TYR A 317 39.62 -14.02 17.87
C TYR A 317 40.28 -13.57 16.58
N THR A 318 41.49 -12.99 16.61
CA THR A 318 42.22 -12.62 15.39
C THR A 318 42.64 -13.82 14.54
N LEU A 319 42.74 -15.03 15.12
CA LEU A 319 42.95 -16.28 14.37
C LEU A 319 41.82 -16.57 13.39
N THR A 320 40.61 -16.10 13.68
CA THR A 320 39.42 -16.39 12.88
C THR A 320 39.33 -15.56 11.60
N LEU A 321 40.12 -14.47 11.48
CA LEU A 321 40.03 -13.56 10.34
C LEU A 321 40.36 -14.24 9.00
N MET A 322 41.49 -14.93 8.90
CA MET A 322 41.91 -15.56 7.62
C MET A 322 40.91 -16.60 7.12
N PRO A 323 40.43 -17.55 7.95
CA PRO A 323 39.34 -18.44 7.56
C PRO A 323 38.09 -17.69 7.06
N MET A 324 37.68 -16.61 7.75
CA MET A 324 36.50 -15.84 7.36
C MET A 324 36.69 -15.09 6.04
N VAL A 325 37.89 -14.58 5.75
CA VAL A 325 38.21 -13.94 4.45
C VAL A 325 38.09 -14.95 3.32
N LEU A 326 38.59 -16.18 3.48
CA LEU A 326 38.45 -17.25 2.49
C LEU A 326 36.99 -17.65 2.27
N ILE A 327 36.20 -17.76 3.34
CA ILE A 327 34.76 -18.02 3.25
C ILE A 327 34.04 -16.86 2.55
N ALA A 328 34.39 -15.60 2.87
CA ALA A 328 33.81 -14.42 2.23
C ALA A 328 34.12 -14.38 0.72
N LEU A 329 35.36 -14.70 0.32
CA LEU A 329 35.78 -14.85 -1.08
C LEU A 329 34.94 -15.90 -1.81
N MET A 330 34.78 -17.07 -1.20
CA MET A 330 33.94 -18.14 -1.74
C MET A 330 32.49 -17.66 -1.91
N LEU A 331 31.93 -17.00 -0.90
CA LEU A 331 30.56 -16.49 -0.93
C LEU A 331 30.35 -15.42 -2.01
N ILE A 332 31.25 -14.45 -2.12
CA ILE A 332 31.20 -13.41 -3.16
C ILE A 332 31.24 -14.05 -4.56
N THR A 333 32.05 -15.11 -4.73
CA THR A 333 32.12 -15.85 -5.99
C THR A 333 30.81 -16.57 -6.29
N VAL A 334 30.24 -17.29 -5.32
CA VAL A 334 28.93 -17.94 -5.44
C VAL A 334 27.85 -16.92 -5.79
N TRP A 335 27.83 -15.78 -5.11
CA TRP A 335 26.85 -14.73 -5.36
C TRP A 335 26.99 -14.07 -6.71
N SER A 336 28.22 -13.91 -7.21
CA SER A 336 28.47 -13.44 -8.57
C SER A 336 27.86 -14.39 -9.60
N VAL A 337 28.04 -15.71 -9.43
CA VAL A 337 27.48 -16.73 -10.33
C VAL A 337 25.95 -16.78 -10.27
N VAL A 338 25.38 -16.73 -9.07
CA VAL A 338 23.92 -16.71 -8.87
C VAL A 338 23.31 -15.46 -9.49
N SER A 339 23.90 -14.29 -9.26
CA SER A 339 23.45 -13.01 -9.82
C SER A 339 23.56 -12.98 -11.34
N LEU A 340 24.63 -13.55 -11.91
CA LEU A 340 24.78 -13.70 -13.36
C LEU A 340 23.66 -14.57 -13.94
N ARG A 341 23.33 -15.69 -13.31
CA ARG A 341 22.21 -16.54 -13.75
C ARG A 341 20.88 -15.80 -13.68
N PHE A 342 20.65 -15.02 -12.62
CA PHE A 342 19.45 -14.20 -12.46
C PHE A 342 19.35 -13.13 -13.57
N ALA A 343 20.48 -12.48 -13.89
CA ALA A 343 20.59 -11.54 -15.00
C ALA A 343 20.30 -12.20 -16.37
N LEU A 344 20.86 -13.39 -16.61
CA LEU A 344 20.67 -14.13 -17.86
C LEU A 344 19.22 -14.62 -18.05
N LYS A 345 18.49 -14.87 -16.95
CA LYS A 345 17.05 -15.17 -16.98
C LYS A 345 16.15 -13.95 -17.21
N GLY A 346 16.72 -12.74 -17.20
CA GLY A 346 15.97 -11.50 -17.38
C GLY A 346 15.18 -11.07 -16.15
N GLU A 347 15.52 -11.59 -14.96
CA GLU A 347 14.89 -11.22 -13.70
C GLU A 347 15.28 -9.79 -13.29
N SER A 348 14.33 -9.04 -12.73
CA SER A 348 14.54 -7.65 -12.30
C SER A 348 15.65 -7.55 -11.25
N GLY A 349 16.61 -6.65 -11.46
CA GLY A 349 17.73 -6.40 -10.56
C GLY A 349 18.87 -7.42 -10.64
N GLY A 350 18.77 -8.46 -11.48
CA GLY A 350 19.87 -9.43 -11.65
C GLY A 350 21.15 -8.82 -12.22
N VAL A 351 21.02 -7.91 -13.19
CA VAL A 351 22.18 -7.21 -13.81
C VAL A 351 22.88 -6.32 -12.80
N SER A 352 22.13 -5.51 -12.03
CA SER A 352 22.74 -4.62 -11.03
C SER A 352 23.46 -5.42 -9.96
N LEU A 353 22.86 -6.51 -9.45
CA LEU A 353 23.51 -7.42 -8.51
C LEU A 353 24.82 -7.99 -9.04
N PHE A 354 24.83 -8.50 -10.28
CA PHE A 354 26.03 -9.04 -10.88
C PHE A 354 27.16 -8.01 -10.96
N LEU A 355 26.85 -6.79 -11.41
CA LEU A 355 27.82 -5.69 -11.48
C LEU A 355 28.36 -5.33 -10.09
N GLY A 356 27.50 -5.29 -9.08
CA GLY A 356 27.90 -5.03 -7.69
C GLY A 356 28.86 -6.07 -7.15
N TYR A 357 28.53 -7.36 -7.28
CA TYR A 357 29.41 -8.43 -6.80
C TYR A 357 30.70 -8.55 -7.61
N ALA A 358 30.66 -8.28 -8.92
CA ALA A 358 31.86 -8.20 -9.75
C ALA A 358 32.80 -7.07 -9.30
N ALA A 359 32.25 -5.88 -8.98
CA ALA A 359 33.04 -4.77 -8.46
C ALA A 359 33.74 -5.12 -7.13
N VAL A 360 33.03 -5.78 -6.21
CA VAL A 360 33.64 -6.27 -4.96
C VAL A 360 34.71 -7.32 -5.24
N ALA A 361 34.48 -8.26 -6.14
CA ALA A 361 35.49 -9.26 -6.49
C ALA A 361 36.77 -8.64 -7.08
N ILE A 362 36.63 -7.62 -7.93
CA ILE A 362 37.76 -6.88 -8.52
C ILE A 362 38.54 -6.12 -7.45
N THR A 363 37.84 -5.37 -6.60
CA THR A 363 38.50 -4.61 -5.50
C THR A 363 39.16 -5.54 -4.49
N LEU A 364 38.56 -6.70 -4.20
CA LEU A 364 39.15 -7.69 -3.32
C LEU A 364 40.40 -8.36 -3.92
N LEU A 365 40.40 -8.59 -5.24
CA LEU A 365 41.59 -9.06 -5.96
C LEU A 365 42.71 -8.01 -5.90
N ASN A 366 42.38 -6.73 -6.12
CA ASN A 366 43.34 -5.64 -5.97
C ASN A 366 43.94 -5.62 -4.55
N ASP A 367 43.10 -5.67 -3.52
CA ASP A 367 43.57 -5.60 -2.13
C ASP A 367 44.44 -6.81 -1.76
N ALA A 368 44.12 -7.98 -2.30
CA ALA A 368 44.97 -9.17 -2.17
C ALA A 368 46.36 -8.94 -2.81
N LEU A 369 46.41 -8.40 -4.03
CA LEU A 369 47.68 -8.10 -4.72
C LEU A 369 48.51 -7.03 -3.98
N VAL A 370 47.85 -6.02 -3.40
CA VAL A 370 48.50 -4.99 -2.55
C VAL A 370 49.05 -5.61 -1.27
N THR A 371 48.30 -6.52 -0.65
CA THR A 371 48.72 -7.21 0.59
C THR A 371 49.97 -8.06 0.38
N TYR A 372 50.17 -8.60 -0.82
CA TYR A 372 51.40 -9.31 -1.21
C TYR A 372 52.46 -8.41 -1.85
N TYR A 373 52.28 -7.08 -1.80
CA TYR A 373 53.21 -6.07 -2.33
C TYR A 373 53.51 -6.22 -3.84
N LEU A 374 52.61 -6.85 -4.60
CA LEU A 374 52.74 -7.01 -6.05
C LEU A 374 52.42 -5.73 -6.81
N ILE A 375 51.55 -4.87 -6.24
CA ILE A 375 51.11 -3.59 -6.81
C ILE A 375 51.00 -2.51 -5.73
N ASP A 376 51.09 -1.23 -6.11
CA ASP A 376 50.97 -0.06 -5.21
C ASP A 376 49.78 0.83 -5.61
N THR A 377 48.58 0.24 -5.59
CA THR A 377 47.32 0.93 -5.92
C THR A 377 46.52 1.31 -4.68
N GLY A 378 46.90 0.81 -3.49
CA GLY A 378 46.19 1.00 -2.22
C GLY A 378 44.96 0.07 -2.05
N TYR A 379 44.33 0.13 -0.89
CA TYR A 379 43.14 -0.67 -0.57
C TYR A 379 41.86 -0.04 -1.14
N TRP A 380 41.13 -0.77 -1.97
CA TRP A 380 39.96 -0.31 -2.73
C TRP A 380 38.65 -0.98 -2.30
N ILE A 381 38.66 -1.90 -1.34
CA ILE A 381 37.44 -2.60 -0.90
C ILE A 381 36.26 -1.69 -0.51
N PRO A 382 36.43 -0.50 0.14
CA PRO A 382 35.28 0.35 0.49
C PRO A 382 34.52 0.85 -0.76
N TYR A 383 35.22 1.06 -1.87
CA TYR A 383 34.60 1.53 -3.12
C TYR A 383 33.77 0.44 -3.80
N GLY A 384 34.30 -0.79 -3.81
CA GLY A 384 33.54 -1.96 -4.28
C GLY A 384 32.27 -2.17 -3.47
N GLN A 385 32.34 -1.95 -2.15
CA GLN A 385 31.18 -2.02 -1.25
C GLN A 385 30.14 -0.95 -1.54
N VAL A 386 30.54 0.30 -1.82
CA VAL A 386 29.59 1.37 -2.22
C VAL A 386 28.85 0.98 -3.52
N ILE A 387 29.56 0.43 -4.50
CA ILE A 387 28.95 -0.04 -5.76
C ILE A 387 27.96 -1.19 -5.48
N LEU A 388 28.32 -2.14 -4.60
CA LEU A 388 27.42 -3.23 -4.20
C LEU A 388 26.18 -2.71 -3.46
N ILE A 389 26.34 -1.75 -2.54
CA ILE A 389 25.21 -1.12 -1.83
C ILE A 389 24.28 -0.43 -2.83
N PHE A 390 24.82 0.27 -3.82
CA PHE A 390 24.01 0.88 -4.87
C PHE A 390 23.24 -0.17 -5.67
N ALA A 391 23.90 -1.26 -6.06
CA ALA A 391 23.27 -2.39 -6.73
C ALA A 391 22.12 -3.03 -5.90
N HIS A 392 22.33 -3.21 -4.60
CA HIS A 392 21.30 -3.66 -3.65
C HIS A 392 20.14 -2.67 -3.56
N SER A 393 20.42 -1.36 -3.50
CA SER A 393 19.39 -0.33 -3.40
C SER A 393 18.44 -0.31 -4.62
N ILE A 394 18.99 -0.48 -5.83
CA ILE A 394 18.20 -0.58 -7.08
C ILE A 394 17.25 -1.77 -7.01
N LEU A 395 17.75 -2.93 -6.56
CA LEU A 395 16.93 -4.14 -6.43
C LEU A 395 15.78 -3.97 -5.43
N VAL A 396 16.08 -3.37 -4.26
CA VAL A 396 15.06 -3.07 -3.24
C VAL A 396 14.02 -2.09 -3.80
N ALA A 397 14.44 -1.05 -4.51
CA ALA A 397 13.56 -0.06 -5.13
C ALA A 397 12.66 -0.69 -6.22
N GLN A 398 13.22 -1.50 -7.12
CA GLN A 398 12.47 -2.19 -8.17
C GLN A 398 11.41 -3.13 -7.60
N ARG A 399 11.76 -3.91 -6.58
CA ARG A 399 10.81 -4.81 -5.89
C ARG A 399 9.70 -4.04 -5.19
N SER A 400 10.04 -2.90 -4.57
CA SER A 400 9.06 -2.02 -3.92
C SER A 400 8.08 -1.44 -4.94
N SER A 401 8.58 -0.94 -6.07
CA SER A 401 7.79 -0.42 -7.18
C SER A 401 6.84 -1.47 -7.78
N ALA A 402 7.32 -2.69 -8.03
CA ALA A 402 6.50 -3.79 -8.55
C ALA A 402 5.41 -4.25 -7.57
N GLY A 403 5.64 -4.09 -6.26
CA GLY A 403 4.63 -4.34 -5.24
C GLY A 403 3.57 -3.23 -5.18
N TRP A 404 3.97 -1.98 -5.40
CA TRP A 404 3.06 -0.83 -5.41
C TRP A 404 2.09 -0.91 -6.60
N SER A 405 2.60 -1.14 -7.80
CA SER A 405 1.77 -1.25 -9.01
C SER A 405 0.70 -2.37 -8.90
N ARG A 406 1.04 -3.50 -8.26
CA ARG A 406 0.06 -4.56 -7.95
C ARG A 406 -1.00 -4.12 -6.95
N SER A 407 -0.62 -3.38 -5.91
CA SER A 407 -1.55 -2.87 -4.91
C SER A 407 -2.51 -1.83 -5.49
N GLU A 408 -2.00 -0.97 -6.37
CA GLU A 408 -2.79 0.05 -7.07
C GLU A 408 -3.80 -0.62 -8.01
N GLY A 409 -3.35 -1.59 -8.82
CA GLY A 409 -4.24 -2.38 -9.67
C GLY A 409 -5.33 -3.13 -8.90
N LEU A 410 -5.01 -3.69 -7.72
CA LEU A 410 -6.02 -4.33 -6.86
C LEU A 410 -6.99 -3.30 -6.27
N SER A 411 -6.51 -2.13 -5.87
CA SER A 411 -7.37 -1.06 -5.35
C SER A 411 -8.36 -0.57 -6.40
N ASP A 412 -7.94 -0.46 -7.65
CA ASP A 412 -8.84 -0.05 -8.74
C ASP A 412 -9.87 -1.16 -9.04
N ARG A 413 -9.45 -2.43 -9.06
CA ARG A 413 -10.38 -3.58 -9.16
C ARG A 413 -11.43 -3.57 -8.04
N LEU A 414 -11.02 -3.31 -6.80
CA LEU A 414 -11.93 -3.21 -5.65
C LEU A 414 -12.93 -2.06 -5.81
N LYS A 415 -12.48 -0.87 -6.25
CA LYS A 415 -13.39 0.26 -6.51
C LYS A 415 -14.43 -0.09 -7.56
N THR A 416 -14.01 -0.73 -8.66
CA THR A 416 -14.93 -1.11 -9.73
C THR A 416 -15.94 -2.14 -9.23
N MET A 417 -15.50 -3.16 -8.48
CA MET A 417 -16.41 -4.15 -7.88
C MET A 417 -17.42 -3.49 -6.92
N VAL A 418 -16.99 -2.58 -6.04
CA VAL A 418 -17.91 -1.85 -5.14
C VAL A 418 -18.91 -1.00 -5.92
N SER A 419 -18.47 -0.35 -7.02
CA SER A 419 -19.37 0.45 -7.87
C SER A 419 -20.40 -0.42 -8.59
N ALA A 420 -19.99 -1.59 -9.09
CA ALA A 420 -20.87 -2.57 -9.70
C ALA A 420 -21.90 -3.08 -8.71
N THR A 421 -21.46 -3.46 -7.50
CA THR A 421 -22.34 -3.91 -6.43
C THR A 421 -23.41 -2.87 -6.11
N ARG A 422 -23.02 -1.59 -5.98
CA ARG A 422 -23.96 -0.50 -5.70
C ARG A 422 -25.02 -0.35 -6.80
N ARG A 423 -24.62 -0.39 -8.08
CA ARG A 423 -25.55 -0.25 -9.21
C ARG A 423 -26.54 -1.43 -9.28
N ILE A 424 -26.05 -2.66 -9.15
CA ILE A 424 -26.88 -3.88 -9.18
C ILE A 424 -27.89 -3.86 -8.03
N MET A 425 -27.47 -3.50 -6.81
CA MET A 425 -28.34 -3.44 -5.63
C MET A 425 -29.38 -2.30 -5.70
N SER A 426 -29.13 -1.25 -6.49
CA SER A 426 -30.06 -0.13 -6.69
C SER A 426 -31.11 -0.35 -7.79
N ALA A 427 -31.02 -1.46 -8.52
CA ALA A 427 -31.95 -1.78 -9.58
C ALA A 427 -33.36 -2.02 -9.03
N GLY A 428 -34.39 -1.54 -9.73
CA GLY A 428 -35.78 -1.63 -9.30
C GLY A 428 -36.44 -2.99 -9.55
N SER A 429 -35.77 -3.90 -10.27
CA SER A 429 -36.26 -5.25 -10.56
C SER A 429 -35.11 -6.24 -10.78
N SER A 430 -35.40 -7.53 -10.62
CA SER A 430 -34.47 -8.63 -10.94
C SER A 430 -33.90 -8.55 -12.37
N PHE A 431 -34.71 -8.13 -13.35
CA PHE A 431 -34.29 -8.00 -14.74
C PHE A 431 -33.35 -6.80 -14.95
N GLN A 432 -33.65 -5.66 -14.33
CA GLN A 432 -32.79 -4.48 -14.37
C GLN A 432 -31.46 -4.73 -13.65
N ALA A 433 -31.47 -5.49 -12.55
CA ALA A 433 -30.27 -5.94 -11.86
C ALA A 433 -29.40 -6.83 -12.75
N ALA A 434 -30.01 -7.80 -13.46
CA ALA A 434 -29.32 -8.69 -14.38
C ALA A 434 -28.71 -7.95 -15.57
N ARG A 435 -29.43 -6.97 -16.13
CA ARG A 435 -28.91 -6.10 -17.20
C ARG A 435 -27.69 -5.31 -16.73
N THR A 436 -27.80 -4.69 -15.56
CA THR A 436 -26.69 -3.92 -14.96
C THR A 436 -25.47 -4.81 -14.70
N ALA A 437 -25.69 -6.03 -14.19
CA ALA A 437 -24.63 -7.01 -13.97
C ALA A 437 -23.96 -7.42 -15.30
N SER A 438 -24.74 -7.58 -16.37
CA SER A 438 -24.20 -7.85 -17.70
C SER A 438 -23.40 -6.68 -18.26
N ASP A 439 -23.92 -5.45 -18.18
CA ASP A 439 -23.19 -4.24 -18.61
C ASP A 439 -21.83 -4.16 -17.91
N ASP A 440 -21.79 -4.43 -16.61
CA ASP A 440 -20.56 -4.39 -15.83
C ASP A 440 -19.60 -5.51 -16.25
N LEU A 441 -20.09 -6.74 -16.43
CA LEU A 441 -19.28 -7.86 -16.94
C LEU A 441 -18.76 -7.62 -18.37
N SER A 442 -19.50 -6.89 -19.20
CA SER A 442 -19.16 -6.63 -20.60
C SER A 442 -17.83 -5.89 -20.76
N THR A 443 -17.53 -5.00 -19.80
CA THR A 443 -16.28 -4.24 -19.76
C THR A 443 -15.07 -5.14 -19.48
N PHE A 444 -15.24 -6.17 -18.64
CA PHE A 444 -14.14 -7.06 -18.22
C PHE A 444 -13.95 -8.26 -19.16
N LEU A 445 -15.05 -8.84 -19.61
CA LEU A 445 -15.05 -9.99 -20.51
C LEU A 445 -14.99 -9.56 -21.99
N ASN A 446 -15.02 -8.25 -22.27
CA ASN A 446 -14.89 -7.64 -23.59
C ASN A 446 -15.93 -8.15 -24.59
N TYR A 447 -17.20 -8.03 -24.24
CA TYR A 447 -18.35 -8.38 -25.09
C TYR A 447 -19.36 -7.23 -25.17
N HIS A 448 -20.35 -7.32 -26.06
CA HIS A 448 -21.47 -6.36 -26.12
C HIS A 448 -22.58 -6.76 -25.16
N ALA A 449 -22.91 -5.90 -24.18
CA ALA A 449 -23.86 -6.22 -23.11
C ALA A 449 -25.27 -6.62 -23.59
N SER A 450 -25.72 -6.12 -24.73
CA SER A 450 -27.01 -6.50 -25.34
C SER A 450 -27.09 -7.95 -25.83
N ALA A 451 -26.00 -8.72 -25.73
CA ALA A 451 -25.93 -10.12 -26.14
C ALA A 451 -26.07 -11.12 -24.97
N ALA A 452 -26.34 -10.63 -23.75
CA ALA A 452 -26.56 -11.50 -22.60
C ALA A 452 -28.01 -12.01 -22.48
N THR A 453 -28.15 -13.20 -21.92
CA THR A 453 -29.43 -13.84 -21.65
C THR A 453 -29.52 -14.22 -20.19
N LEU A 454 -30.69 -14.04 -19.59
CA LEU A 454 -30.97 -14.49 -18.23
C LEU A 454 -31.91 -15.70 -18.28
N TYR A 455 -31.55 -16.75 -17.56
CA TYR A 455 -32.39 -17.93 -17.35
C TYR A 455 -32.87 -17.95 -15.91
N ILE A 456 -34.18 -18.04 -15.69
CA ILE A 456 -34.78 -18.12 -14.35
C ILE A 456 -35.58 -19.42 -14.26
N GLU A 457 -35.44 -20.12 -13.14
CA GLU A 457 -36.22 -21.33 -12.86
C GLU A 457 -37.62 -20.96 -12.33
N ASP A 458 -38.66 -21.48 -12.99
CA ASP A 458 -40.07 -21.35 -12.59
C ASP A 458 -40.74 -22.73 -12.59
N GLN A 459 -41.22 -23.18 -11.42
CA GLN A 459 -41.88 -24.48 -11.23
C GLN A 459 -41.13 -25.70 -11.83
N LYS A 460 -39.80 -25.76 -11.66
CA LYS A 460 -38.89 -26.80 -12.20
C LYS A 460 -38.63 -26.73 -13.71
N HIS A 461 -39.06 -25.68 -14.38
CA HIS A 461 -38.73 -25.41 -15.77
C HIS A 461 -37.98 -24.10 -15.91
N TRP A 462 -37.00 -24.05 -16.82
CA TRP A 462 -36.24 -22.85 -17.08
C TRP A 462 -36.93 -21.98 -18.12
N LYS A 463 -37.01 -20.67 -17.85
CA LYS A 463 -37.48 -19.66 -18.80
C LYS A 463 -36.34 -18.77 -19.23
N LYS A 464 -36.28 -18.48 -20.52
CA LYS A 464 -35.25 -17.65 -21.14
C LYS A 464 -35.75 -16.21 -21.30
N TYR A 465 -34.91 -15.25 -20.92
CA TYR A 465 -35.18 -13.82 -21.03
C TYR A 465 -34.01 -13.11 -21.72
N SER A 466 -34.28 -12.45 -22.84
CA SER A 466 -33.27 -11.62 -23.52
C SER A 466 -33.13 -10.27 -22.82
N LEU A 467 -31.90 -9.83 -22.53
CA LEU A 467 -31.61 -8.56 -21.86
C LEU A 467 -31.50 -7.38 -22.87
N GLY A 468 -32.31 -7.39 -23.94
CA GLY A 468 -32.29 -6.40 -25.02
C GLY A 468 -32.85 -5.02 -24.67
N ASN A 469 -32.84 -4.09 -25.64
CA ASN A 469 -33.19 -2.67 -25.44
C ASN A 469 -34.70 -2.35 -25.25
N GLY A 470 -35.60 -3.33 -25.24
CA GLY A 470 -37.04 -3.12 -25.06
C GLY A 470 -37.52 -3.51 -23.66
N ASP A 471 -38.46 -2.75 -23.09
CA ASP A 471 -39.05 -3.00 -21.77
C ASP A 471 -39.94 -4.27 -21.71
N GLU A 472 -40.13 -4.98 -22.82
CA GLU A 472 -40.84 -6.26 -22.89
C GLU A 472 -39.87 -7.45 -22.81
N PHE A 473 -39.67 -7.97 -21.59
CA PHE A 473 -38.98 -9.23 -21.37
C PHE A 473 -39.90 -10.40 -21.75
N LEU A 474 -39.88 -10.80 -23.02
CA LEU A 474 -40.62 -11.98 -23.48
C LEU A 474 -39.96 -13.27 -22.98
N ALA A 475 -40.71 -14.04 -22.19
CA ALA A 475 -40.27 -15.36 -21.73
C ALA A 475 -40.40 -16.38 -22.87
N GLU A 476 -39.27 -16.93 -23.31
CA GLU A 476 -39.23 -18.02 -24.30
C GLU A 476 -39.08 -19.37 -23.57
N SER A 477 -39.83 -20.38 -24.02
CA SER A 477 -39.61 -21.77 -23.61
C SER A 477 -38.32 -22.31 -24.24
N ILE A 478 -37.53 -23.06 -23.47
CA ILE A 478 -36.27 -23.63 -23.95
C ILE A 478 -36.41 -25.09 -24.40
N SER A 479 -35.44 -25.59 -25.16
CA SER A 479 -35.38 -27.00 -25.54
C SER A 479 -34.99 -27.89 -24.35
N ILE A 480 -35.44 -29.15 -24.37
CA ILE A 480 -35.14 -30.17 -23.34
C ILE A 480 -33.62 -30.40 -23.20
N GLU A 481 -32.86 -30.28 -24.29
CA GLU A 481 -31.40 -30.42 -24.28
C GLU A 481 -30.73 -29.28 -23.50
N LEU A 482 -31.17 -28.04 -23.70
CA LEU A 482 -30.63 -26.89 -22.98
C LEU A 482 -31.02 -26.94 -21.49
N GLU A 483 -32.22 -27.41 -21.19
CA GLU A 483 -32.71 -27.58 -19.81
C GLU A 483 -31.85 -28.56 -19.00
N ARG A 484 -31.39 -29.66 -19.62
CA ARG A 484 -30.43 -30.58 -18.99
C ARG A 484 -29.09 -29.91 -18.71
N VAL A 485 -28.56 -29.13 -19.65
CA VAL A 485 -27.30 -28.41 -19.49
C VAL A 485 -27.39 -27.41 -18.32
N LEU A 486 -28.48 -26.64 -18.25
CA LEU A 486 -28.68 -25.65 -17.18
C LEU A 486 -28.76 -26.28 -15.79
N ASN A 487 -29.38 -27.46 -15.65
CA ASN A 487 -29.49 -28.16 -14.37
C ASN A 487 -28.13 -28.67 -13.83
N ASP A 488 -27.17 -28.94 -14.72
CA ASP A 488 -25.83 -29.43 -14.33
C ASP A 488 -24.82 -28.30 -14.04
N ILE A 489 -25.17 -27.03 -14.32
CA ILE A 489 -24.29 -25.87 -14.12
C ILE A 489 -24.32 -25.44 -12.64
N SER A 490 -23.30 -25.88 -11.91
CA SER A 490 -23.03 -25.45 -10.53
C SER A 490 -21.87 -24.45 -10.41
N GLU A 491 -20.95 -24.45 -11.40
CA GLU A 491 -19.81 -23.53 -11.49
C GLU A 491 -19.80 -22.82 -12.86
N PRO A 492 -19.13 -21.67 -13.00
CA PRO A 492 -18.98 -20.99 -14.29
C PRO A 492 -18.43 -21.92 -15.38
N ALA A 493 -19.20 -22.15 -16.44
CA ALA A 493 -18.87 -23.09 -17.50
C ALA A 493 -18.96 -22.41 -18.88
N ILE A 494 -18.11 -22.83 -19.83
CA ILE A 494 -18.19 -22.38 -21.22
C ILE A 494 -18.76 -23.51 -22.08
N VAL A 495 -19.87 -23.25 -22.76
CA VAL A 495 -20.52 -24.16 -23.71
C VAL A 495 -20.77 -23.38 -25.00
N ASN A 496 -20.30 -23.89 -26.14
CA ASN A 496 -20.49 -23.26 -27.46
C ASN A 496 -20.12 -21.76 -27.51
N GLU A 497 -18.93 -21.41 -27.01
CA GLU A 497 -18.41 -20.01 -26.98
C GLU A 497 -19.24 -19.03 -26.13
N ARG A 498 -20.08 -19.56 -25.24
CA ARG A 498 -20.86 -18.77 -24.28
C ARG A 498 -20.55 -19.24 -22.86
N ALA A 499 -20.32 -18.29 -21.97
CA ALA A 499 -20.16 -18.55 -20.55
C ALA A 499 -21.51 -18.54 -19.85
N PHE A 500 -21.79 -19.61 -19.13
CA PHE A 500 -22.93 -19.76 -18.25
C PHE A 500 -22.46 -19.50 -16.83
N LEU A 501 -22.95 -18.42 -16.25
CA LEU A 501 -22.55 -17.92 -14.95
C LEU A 501 -23.68 -18.18 -13.94
N PRO A 502 -23.52 -19.14 -13.02
CA PRO A 502 -24.56 -19.41 -12.03
C PRO A 502 -24.72 -18.23 -11.07
N VAL A 503 -25.97 -17.80 -10.87
CA VAL A 503 -26.37 -16.77 -9.92
C VAL A 503 -26.88 -17.47 -8.67
N GLN A 504 -25.97 -17.70 -7.72
CA GLN A 504 -26.21 -18.58 -6.57
C GLN A 504 -26.07 -17.85 -5.23
N LEU A 505 -26.87 -18.27 -4.25
CA LEU A 505 -26.75 -17.89 -2.84
C LEU A 505 -26.98 -19.13 -1.96
N GLN A 506 -26.05 -19.46 -1.05
CA GLN A 506 -26.18 -20.60 -0.12
C GLN A 506 -26.54 -21.92 -0.83
N ASP A 507 -25.77 -22.29 -1.86
CA ASP A 507 -25.94 -23.50 -2.69
C ASP A 507 -27.26 -23.60 -3.48
N ARG A 508 -28.04 -22.52 -3.52
CA ARG A 508 -29.24 -22.42 -4.35
C ARG A 508 -28.98 -21.52 -5.56
N THR A 509 -29.20 -22.06 -6.76
CA THR A 509 -29.21 -21.29 -8.02
C THR A 509 -30.54 -20.56 -8.16
N PHE A 510 -30.49 -19.23 -8.31
CA PHE A 510 -31.66 -18.39 -8.57
C PHE A 510 -31.86 -18.15 -10.06
N ALA A 511 -30.75 -18.04 -10.78
CA ALA A 511 -30.72 -17.81 -12.21
C ALA A 511 -29.38 -18.28 -12.79
N ILE A 512 -29.33 -18.36 -14.12
CA ILE A 512 -28.08 -18.51 -14.86
C ILE A 512 -27.96 -17.32 -15.82
N LEU A 513 -26.85 -16.60 -15.73
CA LEU A 513 -26.54 -15.50 -16.63
C LEU A 513 -25.63 -16.02 -17.75
N GLU A 514 -26.14 -16.03 -18.97
CA GLU A 514 -25.40 -16.41 -20.16
C GLU A 514 -24.78 -15.16 -20.78
N VAL A 515 -23.46 -15.16 -20.95
CA VAL A 515 -22.71 -14.08 -21.58
C VAL A 515 -21.79 -14.61 -22.68
N PRO A 516 -21.54 -13.85 -23.77
CA PRO A 516 -20.51 -14.21 -24.74
C PRO A 516 -19.13 -14.24 -24.05
N ALA A 517 -18.40 -15.35 -24.17
CA ALA A 517 -17.06 -15.46 -23.61
C ALA A 517 -16.14 -16.26 -24.53
N ALA A 518 -15.21 -15.57 -25.18
CA ALA A 518 -14.34 -16.13 -26.22
C ALA A 518 -13.16 -16.97 -25.68
N SER A 519 -12.85 -16.93 -24.39
CA SER A 519 -11.68 -17.65 -23.84
C SER A 519 -11.84 -18.08 -22.38
N LYS A 520 -11.63 -19.38 -22.11
CA LYS A 520 -11.54 -19.96 -20.76
C LYS A 520 -10.50 -19.25 -19.88
N LYS A 521 -9.36 -18.85 -20.48
CA LYS A 521 -8.28 -18.16 -19.77
C LYS A 521 -8.69 -16.79 -19.25
N GLN A 522 -9.57 -16.08 -19.97
CA GLN A 522 -10.07 -14.77 -19.56
C GLN A 522 -11.07 -14.89 -18.40
N LEU A 523 -11.92 -15.92 -18.43
CA LEU A 523 -12.84 -16.24 -17.33
C LEU A 523 -12.07 -16.62 -16.05
N GLU A 524 -11.00 -17.43 -16.18
CA GLU A 524 -10.13 -17.81 -15.06
C GLU A 524 -9.37 -16.61 -14.48
N GLN A 525 -8.94 -15.66 -15.31
CA GLN A 525 -8.24 -14.45 -14.85
C GLN A 525 -9.13 -13.50 -14.04
N GLU A 526 -10.43 -13.47 -14.32
CA GLU A 526 -11.39 -12.56 -13.69
C GLU A 526 -12.42 -13.29 -12.82
N SER A 527 -12.11 -14.52 -12.39
CA SER A 527 -13.02 -15.41 -11.65
C SER A 527 -13.58 -14.78 -10.36
N ASP A 528 -12.74 -14.09 -9.58
CA ASP A 528 -13.16 -13.41 -8.35
C ASP A 528 -14.22 -12.33 -8.62
N LEU A 529 -14.03 -11.58 -9.71
CA LEU A 529 -14.88 -10.45 -10.08
C LEU A 529 -16.21 -10.95 -10.66
N VAL A 530 -16.15 -11.98 -11.50
CA VAL A 530 -17.34 -12.68 -12.00
C VAL A 530 -18.18 -13.23 -10.85
N THR A 531 -17.55 -13.93 -9.90
CA THR A 531 -18.23 -14.50 -8.73
C THR A 531 -18.83 -13.42 -7.84
N GLY A 532 -18.11 -12.30 -7.62
CA GLY A 532 -18.62 -11.17 -6.85
C GLY A 532 -19.85 -10.51 -7.48
N ILE A 533 -19.86 -10.35 -8.80
CA ILE A 533 -21.00 -9.78 -9.54
C ILE A 533 -22.20 -10.73 -9.53
N THR A 534 -22.02 -12.03 -9.81
CA THR A 534 -23.13 -13.00 -9.80
C THR A 534 -23.70 -13.19 -8.40
N TYR A 535 -22.87 -13.17 -7.36
CA TYR A 535 -23.34 -13.18 -5.98
C TYR A 535 -24.17 -11.95 -5.64
N THR A 536 -23.72 -10.75 -6.06
CA THR A 536 -24.50 -9.52 -5.84
C THR A 536 -25.83 -9.58 -6.58
N LEU A 537 -25.84 -10.09 -7.81
CA LEU A 537 -27.06 -10.28 -8.58
C LEU A 537 -28.04 -11.22 -7.86
N ALA A 538 -27.55 -12.33 -7.30
CA ALA A 538 -28.37 -13.27 -6.53
C ALA A 538 -29.04 -12.57 -5.33
N LEU A 539 -28.27 -11.74 -4.61
CA LEU A 539 -28.78 -10.97 -3.47
C LEU A 539 -29.84 -9.94 -3.91
N ALA A 540 -29.60 -9.22 -5.01
CA ALA A 540 -30.55 -8.26 -5.56
C ALA A 540 -31.87 -8.93 -5.98
N MET A 541 -31.80 -10.08 -6.66
CA MET A 541 -32.96 -10.86 -7.06
C MET A 541 -33.76 -11.38 -5.85
N GLN A 542 -33.07 -11.87 -4.81
CA GLN A 542 -33.72 -12.32 -3.57
C GLN A 542 -34.49 -11.18 -2.89
N ASN A 543 -33.90 -10.00 -2.82
CA ASN A 543 -34.54 -8.81 -2.23
C ASN A 543 -35.76 -8.37 -3.03
N SER A 544 -35.67 -8.34 -4.36
CA SER A 544 -36.80 -8.02 -5.24
C SER A 544 -37.96 -9.01 -5.04
N ALA A 545 -37.67 -10.31 -5.02
CA ALA A 545 -38.69 -11.36 -4.81
C ALA A 545 -39.28 -11.34 -3.39
N ARG A 546 -38.56 -10.80 -2.41
CA ARG A 546 -39.08 -10.60 -1.06
C ARG A 546 -40.05 -9.42 -1.02
N GLN A 547 -39.69 -8.28 -1.61
CA GLN A 547 -40.58 -7.11 -1.68
C GLN A 547 -41.90 -7.43 -2.38
N GLU A 548 -41.85 -8.21 -3.46
CA GLU A 548 -43.06 -8.60 -4.20
C GLU A 548 -43.98 -9.50 -3.35
N ARG A 549 -43.42 -10.41 -2.57
CA ARG A 549 -44.19 -11.24 -1.63
C ARG A 549 -44.80 -10.43 -0.48
N GLU A 550 -44.05 -9.50 0.09
CA GLU A 550 -44.58 -8.59 1.13
C GLU A 550 -45.72 -7.73 0.57
N LYS A 551 -45.57 -7.23 -0.67
CA LYS A 551 -46.63 -6.50 -1.39
C LYS A 551 -47.88 -7.37 -1.59
N LEU A 552 -47.73 -8.60 -2.08
CA LEU A 552 -48.84 -9.54 -2.28
C LEU A 552 -49.53 -9.92 -0.97
N ALA A 553 -48.77 -10.13 0.10
CA ALA A 553 -49.32 -10.39 1.43
C ALA A 553 -50.16 -9.22 1.92
N SER A 554 -49.67 -7.98 1.77
CA SER A 554 -50.43 -6.77 2.10
C SER A 554 -51.71 -6.65 1.24
N LEU A 555 -51.64 -6.94 -0.06
CA LEU A 555 -52.80 -6.98 -0.95
C LEU A 555 -53.85 -8.01 -0.49
N GLY A 556 -53.42 -9.18 -0.02
CA GLY A 556 -54.30 -10.23 0.50
C GLY A 556 -55.06 -9.81 1.76
N GLU A 557 -54.38 -9.16 2.70
CA GLU A 557 -54.99 -8.61 3.92
C GLU A 557 -56.00 -7.51 3.60
N VAL A 558 -55.63 -6.62 2.68
CA VAL A 558 -56.49 -5.54 2.16
C VAL A 558 -57.74 -6.09 1.45
N ALA A 559 -57.58 -7.12 0.62
CA ALA A 559 -58.69 -7.74 -0.10
C ALA A 559 -59.73 -8.35 0.84
N ALA A 560 -59.31 -8.96 1.95
CA ALA A 560 -60.23 -9.52 2.94
C ALA A 560 -61.08 -8.43 3.61
N GLN A 561 -60.47 -7.29 3.95
CA GLN A 561 -61.18 -6.14 4.53
C GLN A 561 -62.16 -5.50 3.53
N ILE A 562 -61.78 -5.38 2.26
CA ILE A 562 -62.65 -4.88 1.19
C ILE A 562 -63.91 -5.76 1.05
N VAL A 563 -63.74 -7.08 1.05
CA VAL A 563 -64.86 -8.02 0.94
C VAL A 563 -65.83 -7.88 2.11
N HIS A 564 -65.31 -7.68 3.33
CA HIS A 564 -66.11 -7.42 4.52
C HIS A 564 -66.96 -6.14 4.38
N ASP A 565 -66.35 -5.04 3.93
CA ASP A 565 -67.02 -3.73 3.89
C ASP A 565 -68.06 -3.65 2.74
N ILE A 566 -67.77 -4.25 1.58
CA ILE A 566 -68.77 -4.43 0.52
C ILE A 566 -69.95 -5.28 1.02
N GLY A 567 -69.66 -6.36 1.75
CA GLY A 567 -70.67 -7.23 2.36
C GLY A 567 -71.59 -6.49 3.33
N HIS A 568 -71.03 -5.56 4.10
CA HIS A 568 -71.78 -4.72 5.03
C HIS A 568 -72.75 -3.78 4.30
N HIS A 569 -72.27 -2.98 3.34
CA HIS A 569 -73.11 -2.03 2.60
C HIS A 569 -74.21 -2.72 1.78
N THR A 570 -73.89 -3.85 1.16
CA THR A 570 -74.88 -4.66 0.42
C THR A 570 -75.96 -5.24 1.34
N THR A 571 -75.62 -5.59 2.58
CA THR A 571 -76.59 -6.05 3.59
C THR A 571 -77.53 -4.93 4.04
N ILE A 572 -77.00 -3.72 4.28
CA ILE A 572 -77.81 -2.54 4.61
C ILE A 572 -78.76 -2.20 3.46
N LEU A 573 -78.24 -2.12 2.24
CA LEU A 573 -79.02 -1.85 1.04
C LEU A 573 -80.17 -2.87 0.87
N LYS A 574 -79.86 -4.16 1.03
CA LYS A 574 -80.86 -5.24 0.96
C LYS A 574 -81.95 -5.08 2.03
N ASN A 575 -81.58 -4.71 3.26
CA ASN A 575 -82.54 -4.49 4.34
C ASN A 575 -83.42 -3.25 4.10
N LEU A 576 -82.85 -2.16 3.58
CA LEU A 576 -83.60 -0.95 3.22
C LEU A 576 -84.59 -1.21 2.09
N LEU A 577 -84.15 -1.87 1.01
CA LEU A 577 -85.00 -2.24 -0.12
C LEU A 577 -86.15 -3.16 0.31
N LYS A 578 -85.89 -4.11 1.21
CA LYS A 578 -86.92 -5.01 1.75
C LYS A 578 -87.97 -4.29 2.61
N ARG A 579 -87.60 -3.21 3.30
CA ARG A 579 -88.54 -2.38 4.09
C ARG A 579 -89.42 -1.50 3.20
N ILE A 580 -88.84 -0.98 2.12
CA ILE A 580 -89.58 -0.26 1.06
C ILE A 580 -90.60 -1.21 0.40
N GLU A 581 -90.18 -2.43 0.06
CA GLU A 581 -91.04 -3.45 -0.56
C GLU A 581 -92.20 -3.89 0.35
N SER A 582 -91.99 -3.97 1.66
CA SER A 582 -93.00 -4.43 2.64
C SER A 582 -93.92 -3.32 3.16
N GLY A 583 -93.86 -2.11 2.61
CA GLY A 583 -94.80 -1.01 2.90
C GLY A 583 -94.79 -0.48 4.34
N SER A 584 -93.77 -0.82 5.13
CA SER A 584 -93.70 -0.55 6.57
C SER A 584 -92.79 0.64 6.94
N GLY A 585 -92.36 1.44 5.95
CA GLY A 585 -91.48 2.59 6.12
C GLY A 585 -91.90 3.81 5.29
N GLY A 586 -91.55 5.01 5.76
CA GLY A 586 -91.78 6.26 5.03
C GLY A 586 -91.01 6.26 3.70
N ASN A 587 -91.73 6.05 2.59
CA ASN A 587 -91.21 5.73 1.25
C ASN A 587 -90.06 6.61 0.75
N ARG A 588 -89.98 7.89 1.14
CA ARG A 588 -88.96 8.81 0.63
C ARG A 588 -87.66 8.76 1.42
N SER A 589 -87.70 8.64 2.75
CA SER A 589 -86.48 8.67 3.58
C SER A 589 -85.68 7.37 3.46
N GLU A 590 -86.35 6.23 3.33
CA GLU A 590 -85.67 4.95 3.13
C GLU A 590 -85.06 4.83 1.72
N MET A 591 -85.74 5.38 0.70
CA MET A 591 -85.21 5.48 -0.66
C MET A 591 -83.95 6.35 -0.72
N MET A 592 -83.97 7.52 -0.06
CA MET A 592 -82.80 8.40 0.04
C MET A 592 -81.62 7.72 0.76
N ARG A 593 -81.90 6.92 1.81
CA ARG A 593 -80.86 6.14 2.48
C ARG A 593 -80.29 5.03 1.59
N ALA A 594 -81.12 4.35 0.79
CA ALA A 594 -80.64 3.33 -0.13
C ALA A 594 -79.79 3.93 -1.27
N LEU A 595 -80.17 5.12 -1.77
CA LEU A 595 -79.35 5.87 -2.73
C LEU A 595 -77.99 6.26 -2.13
N SER A 596 -77.99 6.84 -0.92
CA SER A 596 -76.76 7.18 -0.21
C SER A 596 -75.84 5.97 0.00
N GLU A 597 -76.40 4.78 0.29
CA GLU A 597 -75.63 3.56 0.46
C GLU A 597 -75.03 3.05 -0.87
N THR A 598 -75.73 3.29 -1.98
CA THR A 598 -75.25 2.97 -3.34
C THR A 598 -74.10 3.89 -3.75
N ASP A 599 -74.19 5.17 -3.39
CA ASP A 599 -73.11 6.14 -3.60
C ASP A 599 -71.88 5.78 -2.76
N SER A 600 -72.07 5.34 -1.50
CA SER A 600 -70.99 4.82 -0.65
C SER A 600 -70.26 3.64 -1.28
N LEU A 601 -70.99 2.65 -1.81
CA LEU A 601 -70.41 1.49 -2.52
C LEU A 601 -69.64 1.88 -3.79
N SER A 602 -70.17 2.84 -4.54
CA SER A 602 -69.53 3.33 -5.77
C SER A 602 -68.21 4.04 -5.46
N ASN A 603 -68.17 4.85 -4.41
CA ASN A 603 -66.96 5.52 -3.94
C ASN A 603 -65.92 4.51 -3.42
N LEU A 604 -66.34 3.51 -2.64
CA LEU A 604 -65.46 2.43 -2.17
C LEU A 604 -64.81 1.67 -3.33
N SER A 605 -65.58 1.35 -4.37
CA SER A 605 -65.06 0.66 -5.57
C SER A 605 -64.00 1.49 -6.30
N LEU A 606 -64.23 2.81 -6.40
CA LEU A 606 -63.27 3.73 -6.99
C LEU A 606 -62.03 3.89 -6.13
N ASP A 607 -62.14 3.84 -4.80
CA ASP A 607 -61.01 3.93 -3.85
C ASP A 607 -60.09 2.72 -3.98
N ILE A 608 -60.67 1.53 -4.11
CA ILE A 608 -59.92 0.28 -4.31
C ILE A 608 -59.14 0.29 -5.62
N LEU A 609 -59.77 0.74 -6.71
CA LEU A 609 -59.12 0.85 -8.02
C LEU A 609 -57.96 1.86 -8.04
N GLU A 610 -58.03 2.95 -7.29
CA GLU A 610 -56.93 3.91 -7.16
C GLU A 610 -55.81 3.41 -6.24
N PHE A 611 -56.17 2.69 -5.17
CA PHE A 611 -55.21 2.06 -4.29
C PHE A 611 -54.38 1.00 -5.04
N ALA A 612 -55.02 0.13 -5.82
CA ALA A 612 -54.39 -0.97 -6.55
C ALA A 612 -53.43 -0.55 -7.69
N ARG A 613 -53.50 0.69 -8.17
CA ARG A 613 -52.61 1.18 -9.24
C ARG A 613 -51.23 1.54 -8.68
N ASP A 614 -50.14 1.07 -9.27
CA ASP A 614 -48.78 1.38 -8.82
C ASP A 614 -48.39 2.86 -8.96
N ARG A 615 -48.93 3.56 -9.96
CA ARG A 615 -48.76 5.01 -10.16
C ARG A 615 -50.07 5.65 -10.61
N ILE A 616 -50.35 6.85 -10.11
CA ILE A 616 -51.42 7.69 -10.66
C ILE A 616 -50.83 8.43 -11.87
N VAL A 617 -51.30 8.08 -13.06
CA VAL A 617 -51.01 8.86 -14.27
C VAL A 617 -51.88 10.10 -14.23
N LEU A 618 -51.24 11.28 -14.22
CA LEU A 618 -51.91 12.57 -14.19
C LEU A 618 -52.20 13.07 -15.61
N ASP A 619 -53.40 13.58 -15.82
CA ASP A 619 -53.75 14.40 -16.99
C ASP A 619 -53.67 15.89 -16.60
N LEU A 620 -52.46 16.44 -16.69
CA LEU A 620 -52.21 17.83 -16.28
C LEU A 620 -52.79 18.83 -17.28
N GLN A 621 -53.77 19.61 -16.83
CA GLN A 621 -54.43 20.65 -17.59
C GLN A 621 -54.03 22.04 -17.06
N THR A 622 -53.92 23.03 -17.95
CA THR A 622 -53.70 24.43 -17.56
C THR A 622 -55.03 25.15 -17.55
N LEU A 623 -55.48 25.60 -16.38
CA LEU A 623 -56.77 26.26 -16.19
C LEU A 623 -56.65 27.50 -15.32
N ARG A 624 -57.61 28.43 -15.42
CA ARG A 624 -57.65 29.61 -14.55
C ARG A 624 -57.95 29.20 -13.12
N ALA A 625 -57.17 29.71 -12.16
CA ALA A 625 -57.29 29.35 -10.76
C ALA A 625 -58.69 29.67 -10.21
N GLN A 626 -59.28 30.79 -10.63
CA GLN A 626 -60.64 31.17 -10.22
C GLN A 626 -61.71 30.23 -10.80
N GLU A 627 -61.54 29.75 -12.03
CA GLU A 627 -62.47 28.78 -12.63
C GLU A 627 -62.43 27.43 -11.88
N PHE A 628 -61.22 26.98 -11.51
CA PHE A 628 -61.07 25.81 -10.67
C PHE A 628 -61.74 25.99 -9.29
N ALA A 629 -61.49 27.12 -8.62
CA ALA A 629 -62.09 27.43 -7.33
C ALA A 629 -63.63 27.43 -7.39
N GLU A 630 -64.20 28.00 -8.44
CA GLU A 630 -65.65 28.04 -8.66
C GLU A 630 -66.26 26.66 -8.90
N ARG A 631 -65.59 25.81 -9.69
CA ARG A 631 -66.01 24.41 -9.90
C ARG A 631 -65.95 23.60 -8.60
N ILE A 632 -64.93 23.80 -7.78
CA ILE A 632 -64.83 23.15 -6.47
C ILE A 632 -65.92 23.68 -5.53
N ARG A 633 -66.19 24.99 -5.54
CA ARG A 633 -67.26 25.59 -4.74
C ARG A 633 -68.62 24.97 -5.05
N SER A 634 -68.99 24.81 -6.32
CA SER A 634 -70.29 24.21 -6.69
C SER A 634 -70.43 22.78 -6.19
N GLU A 635 -69.37 21.98 -6.29
CA GLU A 635 -69.39 20.56 -5.88
C GLU A 635 -69.42 20.41 -4.36
N LEU A 636 -68.74 21.30 -3.62
CA LEU A 636 -68.78 21.32 -2.16
C LEU A 636 -70.14 21.80 -1.63
N LEU A 637 -70.78 22.77 -2.31
CA LEU A 637 -72.15 23.19 -1.96
C LEU A 637 -73.14 22.05 -2.13
N GLU A 638 -73.00 21.26 -3.20
CA GLU A 638 -73.83 20.07 -3.42
C GLU A 638 -73.55 18.98 -2.37
N LEU A 639 -72.27 18.74 -2.03
CA LEU A 639 -71.90 17.77 -0.99
C LEU A 639 -72.48 18.12 0.40
N PHE A 640 -72.54 19.42 0.71
CA PHE A 640 -73.06 19.91 1.99
C PHE A 640 -74.56 20.21 1.96
N ASP A 641 -75.25 19.98 0.84
CA ASP A 641 -76.70 20.16 0.76
C ASP A 641 -77.42 19.24 1.76
N GLY A 642 -78.27 19.83 2.60
CA GLY A 642 -78.92 19.13 3.71
C GLY A 642 -78.10 19.01 5.01
N THR A 643 -76.92 19.64 5.10
CA THR A 643 -76.14 19.77 6.35
C THR A 643 -76.19 21.20 6.91
N GLU A 644 -75.77 21.41 8.17
CA GLU A 644 -75.61 22.73 8.79
C GLU A 644 -74.16 23.26 8.62
N MET A 645 -73.45 22.81 7.59
CA MET A 645 -72.07 23.23 7.29
C MET A 645 -72.04 24.57 6.55
N SER A 646 -71.20 25.48 7.02
CA SER A 646 -70.85 26.71 6.31
C SER A 646 -69.63 26.47 5.41
N LEU A 647 -69.69 26.94 4.15
CA LEU A 647 -68.59 26.82 3.19
C LEU A 647 -68.01 28.18 2.85
N ARG A 648 -66.67 28.30 2.92
CA ARG A 648 -65.93 29.47 2.42
C ARG A 648 -64.86 29.01 1.44
N VAL A 649 -64.88 29.55 0.22
CA VAL A 649 -63.85 29.29 -0.78
C VAL A 649 -63.23 30.62 -1.17
N GLN A 650 -61.92 30.77 -0.98
CA GLN A 650 -61.13 31.94 -1.33
C GLN A 650 -60.01 31.54 -2.30
N CYS A 651 -59.81 32.34 -3.33
CA CYS A 651 -58.73 32.15 -4.31
C CYS A 651 -58.01 33.48 -4.48
N GLU A 652 -56.74 33.53 -4.07
CA GLU A 652 -55.91 34.73 -4.12
C GLU A 652 -55.00 34.77 -5.36
N ILE A 653 -55.13 33.78 -6.24
CA ILE A 653 -54.33 33.66 -7.46
C ILE A 653 -55.08 34.29 -8.63
N ASP A 654 -54.53 35.39 -9.17
CA ASP A 654 -54.99 35.96 -10.44
C ASP A 654 -54.16 35.44 -11.63
N GLY A 655 -54.34 34.16 -11.97
CA GLY A 655 -53.53 33.47 -12.97
C GLY A 655 -53.97 32.03 -13.28
N THR A 656 -53.15 31.32 -14.05
CA THR A 656 -53.38 29.91 -14.40
C THR A 656 -52.61 28.97 -13.50
N ILE A 657 -53.22 27.83 -13.17
CA ILE A 657 -52.60 26.70 -12.47
C ILE A 657 -52.51 25.49 -13.41
N ARG A 658 -51.52 24.62 -13.20
CA ARG A 658 -51.33 23.40 -13.99
C ARG A 658 -51.48 22.16 -13.12
N VAL A 659 -52.66 21.54 -13.17
CA VAL A 659 -53.05 20.44 -12.28
C VAL A 659 -53.92 19.42 -13.02
N ASP A 660 -54.11 18.23 -12.46
CA ASP A 660 -55.18 17.32 -12.89
C ASP A 660 -56.47 17.66 -12.10
N PRO A 661 -57.45 18.35 -12.73
CA PRO A 661 -58.61 18.86 -12.03
C PRO A 661 -59.51 17.74 -11.49
N LEU A 662 -59.54 16.56 -12.13
CA LEU A 662 -60.36 15.44 -11.71
C LEU A 662 -59.79 14.78 -10.46
N ARG A 663 -58.47 14.55 -10.43
CA ARG A 663 -57.79 13.96 -9.28
C ARG A 663 -57.77 14.91 -8.08
N LEU A 664 -57.47 16.20 -8.29
CA LEU A 664 -57.53 17.16 -7.19
C LEU A 664 -58.94 17.34 -6.64
N LYS A 665 -59.96 17.41 -7.51
CA LYS A 665 -61.36 17.41 -7.07
C LYS A 665 -61.64 16.23 -6.13
N ARG A 666 -61.21 15.03 -6.48
CA ARG A 666 -61.38 13.84 -5.64
C ARG A 666 -60.69 13.98 -4.28
N ALA A 667 -59.44 14.46 -4.27
CA ALA A 667 -58.71 14.68 -3.01
C ALA A 667 -59.44 15.69 -2.11
N ILE A 668 -59.95 16.78 -2.70
CA ILE A 668 -60.68 17.83 -1.98
C ILE A 668 -62.00 17.29 -1.42
N LEU A 669 -62.77 16.54 -2.21
CA LEU A 669 -64.03 15.93 -1.76
C LEU A 669 -63.81 14.92 -0.63
N ASN A 670 -62.70 14.17 -0.64
CA ASN A 670 -62.35 13.27 0.46
C ASN A 670 -62.06 14.02 1.76
N LEU A 671 -61.35 15.16 1.71
CA LEU A 671 -61.15 16.00 2.89
C LEU A 671 -62.47 16.62 3.38
N ALA A 672 -63.30 17.11 2.47
CA ALA A 672 -64.58 17.72 2.81
C ALA A 672 -65.57 16.74 3.45
N ARG A 673 -65.60 15.48 2.99
CA ARG A 673 -66.38 14.40 3.62
C ARG A 673 -65.88 14.11 5.02
N ASN A 674 -64.57 13.94 5.19
CA ASN A 674 -63.97 13.73 6.51
C ASN A 674 -64.31 14.87 7.48
N ALA A 675 -64.30 16.12 7.01
CA ALA A 675 -64.68 17.28 7.81
C ALA A 675 -66.16 17.26 8.21
N SER A 676 -67.06 17.00 7.26
CA SER A 676 -68.51 16.88 7.52
C SER A 676 -68.82 15.73 8.49
N GLU A 677 -68.17 14.58 8.34
CA GLU A 677 -68.34 13.43 9.24
C GLU A 677 -67.81 13.71 10.66
N ALA A 678 -66.63 14.34 10.76
CA ALA A 678 -66.02 14.66 12.05
C ALA A 678 -66.81 15.71 12.86
N THR A 679 -67.52 16.59 12.15
CA THR A 679 -68.38 17.64 12.72
C THR A 679 -69.85 17.21 12.87
N GLU A 680 -70.19 15.97 12.50
CA GLU A 680 -71.56 15.46 12.45
C GLU A 680 -72.51 16.36 11.62
N GLY A 681 -71.95 16.96 10.56
CA GLY A 681 -72.64 17.84 9.61
C GLY A 681 -72.91 19.25 10.14
N LYS A 682 -72.21 19.70 11.18
CA LYS A 682 -72.40 21.02 11.82
C LYS A 682 -71.08 21.76 11.99
N GLY A 683 -70.90 22.89 11.31
CA GLY A 683 -69.66 23.65 11.44
C GLY A 683 -69.27 24.45 10.22
N GLY A 684 -67.98 24.51 9.93
CA GLY A 684 -67.42 25.29 8.83
C GLY A 684 -66.28 24.55 8.12
N PHE A 685 -66.28 24.63 6.79
CA PHE A 685 -65.19 24.15 5.95
C PHE A 685 -64.68 25.30 5.08
N GLU A 686 -63.41 25.64 5.21
CA GLU A 686 -62.75 26.71 4.46
C GLU A 686 -61.72 26.12 3.49
N VAL A 687 -61.74 26.61 2.25
CA VAL A 687 -60.77 26.29 1.20
C VAL A 687 -60.09 27.57 0.77
N ARG A 688 -58.76 27.66 0.92
CA ARG A 688 -57.95 28.74 0.38
C ARG A 688 -56.99 28.23 -0.69
N ILE A 689 -56.92 28.96 -1.80
CA ILE A 689 -56.02 28.69 -2.93
C ILE A 689 -55.09 29.88 -3.08
N GLU A 690 -53.81 29.67 -2.81
CA GLU A 690 -52.80 30.72 -2.72
C GLU A 690 -51.52 30.29 -3.47
N ARG A 691 -50.71 31.27 -3.89
CA ARG A 691 -49.43 31.03 -4.57
C ARG A 691 -48.32 31.80 -3.87
N GLU A 692 -47.30 31.08 -3.41
CA GLU A 692 -46.14 31.67 -2.76
C GLU A 692 -44.86 30.93 -3.17
N GLY A 693 -43.78 31.68 -3.47
CA GLY A 693 -42.45 31.10 -3.71
C GLY A 693 -42.37 30.07 -4.85
N GLY A 694 -43.23 30.16 -5.88
CA GLY A 694 -43.27 29.19 -6.99
C GLY A 694 -43.95 27.86 -6.65
N SER A 695 -44.70 27.81 -5.55
CA SER A 695 -45.54 26.67 -5.16
C SER A 695 -47.01 27.08 -5.08
N LEU A 696 -47.89 26.13 -5.42
CA LEU A 696 -49.33 26.20 -5.27
C LEU A 696 -49.72 25.64 -3.89
N TYR A 697 -50.42 26.45 -3.10
CA TYR A 697 -50.96 26.07 -1.80
C TYR A 697 -52.46 25.89 -1.89
N LEU A 698 -52.93 24.69 -1.52
CA LEU A 698 -54.35 24.42 -1.29
C LEU A 698 -54.53 24.13 0.20
N ILE A 699 -55.16 25.04 0.92
CA ILE A 699 -55.35 24.98 2.36
C ILE A 699 -56.81 24.65 2.65
N PHE A 700 -57.04 23.66 3.51
CA PHE A 700 -58.35 23.18 3.93
C PHE A 700 -58.43 23.26 5.45
N GLU A 701 -59.42 23.95 5.98
CA GLU A 701 -59.64 24.11 7.42
C GLU A 701 -61.05 23.70 7.79
N ASP A 702 -61.18 22.84 8.81
CA ASP A 702 -62.45 22.50 9.43
C ASP A 702 -62.48 22.90 10.91
N ASP A 703 -63.66 22.98 11.50
CA ASP A 703 -63.90 23.28 12.92
C ASP A 703 -64.22 22.04 13.77
N GLY A 704 -63.83 20.86 13.28
CA GLY A 704 -64.01 19.58 13.96
C GLY A 704 -63.17 19.41 15.24
N PRO A 705 -63.24 18.23 15.87
CA PRO A 705 -62.58 17.96 17.15
C PRO A 705 -61.03 17.90 17.08
N GLY A 706 -60.45 17.98 15.87
CA GLY A 706 -59.01 17.80 15.64
C GLY A 706 -58.57 16.33 15.69
N LEU A 707 -57.27 16.09 15.54
CA LEU A 707 -56.65 14.75 15.50
C LEU A 707 -55.84 14.46 16.78
N SER A 708 -56.02 13.27 17.35
CA SER A 708 -55.19 12.80 18.47
C SER A 708 -53.74 12.54 18.01
N GLU A 709 -52.79 12.53 18.96
CA GLU A 709 -51.38 12.28 18.65
C GLU A 709 -51.15 10.90 18.04
N GLU A 710 -51.89 9.90 18.51
CA GLU A 710 -51.85 8.52 18.03
C GLU A 710 -52.32 8.41 16.57
N VAL A 711 -53.42 9.08 16.22
CA VAL A 711 -53.96 9.11 14.85
C VAL A 711 -53.05 9.90 13.91
N ARG A 712 -52.29 10.89 14.40
CA ARG A 712 -51.38 11.69 13.57
C ARG A 712 -50.18 10.89 13.05
N VAL A 713 -49.64 9.97 13.85
CA VAL A 713 -48.50 9.11 13.47
C VAL A 713 -48.91 8.10 12.40
N SER A 714 -50.16 7.67 12.42
CA SER A 714 -50.67 6.61 11.56
C SER A 714 -51.56 7.14 10.42
N LEU A 715 -51.83 8.45 10.34
CA LEU A 715 -52.83 9.13 9.50
C LEU A 715 -52.94 8.68 8.03
N TYR A 716 -51.84 8.23 7.44
CA TYR A 716 -51.77 7.83 6.03
C TYR A 716 -51.64 6.33 5.81
N GLN A 717 -51.63 5.51 6.87
CA GLN A 717 -51.67 4.06 6.67
C GLN A 717 -53.07 3.66 6.17
N PRO A 718 -53.14 2.85 5.12
CA PRO A 718 -54.41 2.31 4.64
C PRO A 718 -55.15 1.54 5.75
N PHE A 719 -56.48 1.60 5.76
CA PHE A 719 -57.37 0.79 6.62
C PHE A 719 -57.31 1.08 8.12
N LEU A 720 -56.76 2.22 8.53
CA LEU A 720 -56.90 2.67 9.92
C LEU A 720 -58.33 3.12 10.18
N TYR A 721 -59.04 2.32 10.97
CA TYR A 721 -60.32 2.70 11.56
C TYR A 721 -60.08 3.72 12.69
N SER A 722 -60.67 4.91 12.56
CA SER A 722 -61.07 5.67 13.74
C SER A 722 -62.32 5.01 14.35
N SER A 723 -62.60 5.26 15.63
CA SER A 723 -63.60 4.56 16.45
C SER A 723 -65.08 4.80 16.07
N LYS A 724 -65.42 4.98 14.79
CA LYS A 724 -66.80 5.16 14.29
C LYS A 724 -67.06 4.36 13.00
N PRO A 725 -68.31 3.95 12.70
CA PRO A 725 -68.61 2.72 11.95
C PRO A 725 -68.63 2.78 10.41
N TYR A 726 -68.25 3.90 9.77
CA TYR A 726 -68.66 4.18 8.37
C TYR A 726 -67.58 4.73 7.40
N GLY A 727 -66.29 4.42 7.58
CA GLY A 727 -65.23 4.91 6.68
C GLY A 727 -64.38 3.80 6.05
N SER A 728 -64.05 3.90 4.75
CA SER A 728 -63.23 2.94 3.99
C SER A 728 -61.75 2.86 4.45
N GLY A 729 -61.29 3.79 5.30
CA GLY A 729 -59.91 3.90 5.74
C GLY A 729 -58.89 4.18 4.63
N LEU A 730 -59.34 4.39 3.39
CA LEU A 730 -58.49 4.59 2.21
C LEU A 730 -58.35 6.06 1.80
N GLY A 731 -59.32 6.91 2.16
CA GLY A 731 -59.44 8.28 1.65
C GLY A 731 -58.17 9.14 1.81
N LEU A 732 -57.56 9.15 2.99
CA LEU A 732 -56.35 9.97 3.25
C LEU A 732 -55.08 9.41 2.60
N SER A 733 -54.97 8.09 2.42
CA SER A 733 -53.85 7.48 1.69
C SER A 733 -53.93 7.80 0.20
N ILE A 734 -55.13 7.84 -0.37
CA ILE A 734 -55.40 8.27 -1.75
C ILE A 734 -55.10 9.76 -1.91
N VAL A 735 -55.55 10.61 -0.99
CA VAL A 735 -55.25 12.05 -0.98
C VAL A 735 -53.73 12.27 -1.02
N ARG A 736 -52.98 11.56 -0.17
CA ARG A 736 -51.50 11.60 -0.18
C ARG A 736 -50.91 11.18 -1.51
N LYS A 737 -51.39 10.09 -2.10
CA LYS A 737 -50.90 9.58 -3.39
C LYS A 737 -51.17 10.55 -4.53
N ILE A 738 -52.34 11.21 -4.55
CA ILE A 738 -52.71 12.24 -5.52
C ILE A 738 -51.77 13.44 -5.42
N VAL A 739 -51.53 13.96 -4.22
CA VAL A 739 -50.65 15.13 -4.01
C VAL A 739 -49.20 14.79 -4.34
N GLN A 740 -48.71 13.61 -3.94
CA GLN A 740 -47.36 13.14 -4.28
C GLN A 740 -47.17 12.93 -5.79
N SER A 741 -48.21 12.47 -6.50
CA SER A 741 -48.15 12.33 -7.96
C SER A 741 -48.04 13.69 -8.66
N HIS A 742 -48.55 14.76 -8.03
CA HIS A 742 -48.35 16.14 -8.47
C HIS A 742 -46.98 16.71 -8.05
N GLY A 743 -46.07 15.89 -7.50
CA GLY A 743 -44.77 16.34 -7.00
C GLY A 743 -44.85 17.11 -5.68
N GLY A 744 -46.00 17.10 -5.00
CA GLY A 744 -46.26 17.86 -3.79
C GLY A 744 -46.16 17.07 -2.49
N VAL A 745 -46.35 17.78 -1.38
CA VAL A 745 -46.41 17.25 -0.01
C VAL A 745 -47.68 17.72 0.69
N ILE A 746 -48.10 16.96 1.71
CA ILE A 746 -49.25 17.31 2.57
C ILE A 746 -48.75 17.60 3.98
N LEU A 747 -49.10 18.77 4.50
CA LEU A 747 -48.92 19.12 5.91
C LEU A 747 -50.26 19.04 6.64
N VAL A 748 -50.20 18.63 7.91
CA VAL A 748 -51.37 18.52 8.78
C VAL A 748 -51.06 19.23 10.09
N ASP A 749 -51.82 20.26 10.39
CA ASP A 749 -51.76 20.98 11.66
C ASP A 749 -53.07 20.76 12.43
N SER A 750 -52.95 20.23 13.65
CA SER A 750 -54.05 19.91 14.53
C SER A 750 -53.69 20.41 15.93
N ASN A 751 -53.77 21.71 16.13
CA ASN A 751 -53.42 22.34 17.40
C ASN A 751 -54.61 22.25 18.37
N ARG A 752 -54.35 21.67 19.54
CA ARG A 752 -55.34 21.35 20.59
C ARG A 752 -56.22 22.57 20.94
N LEU A 753 -57.42 22.63 20.36
CA LEU A 753 -58.71 22.99 20.99
C LEU A 753 -59.82 23.42 20.01
N LYS A 754 -59.60 23.49 18.66
CA LYS A 754 -60.66 23.62 17.63
C LYS A 754 -60.08 23.41 16.21
N GLY A 755 -60.56 22.40 15.49
CA GLY A 755 -60.34 22.23 14.05
C GLY A 755 -59.13 21.40 13.60
N CYS A 756 -59.09 21.08 12.31
CA CYS A 756 -57.95 20.47 11.62
C CYS A 756 -57.61 21.28 10.35
N ARG A 757 -56.32 21.44 10.06
CA ARG A 757 -55.82 22.09 8.84
C ARG A 757 -55.01 21.12 8.00
N PHE A 758 -55.44 20.88 6.78
CA PHE A 758 -54.67 20.18 5.75
C PHE A 758 -54.12 21.19 4.74
N THR A 759 -52.85 21.08 4.37
CA THR A 759 -52.23 21.96 3.37
C THR A 759 -51.51 21.13 2.32
N PHE A 760 -51.96 21.23 1.07
CA PHE A 760 -51.25 20.65 -0.08
C PHE A 760 -50.27 21.70 -0.60
N ILE A 761 -49.01 21.32 -0.70
CA ILE A 761 -47.94 22.16 -1.25
C ILE A 761 -47.45 21.46 -2.51
N MET A 762 -47.70 22.05 -3.68
CA MET A 762 -47.35 21.47 -4.97
C MET A 762 -46.49 22.44 -5.78
N PRO A 763 -45.54 21.96 -6.61
CA PRO A 763 -44.79 22.82 -7.51
C PRO A 763 -45.72 23.45 -8.56
N ASP A 764 -45.51 24.74 -8.86
CA ASP A 764 -46.32 25.49 -9.85
C ASP A 764 -46.04 25.03 -11.31
N SER A 765 -44.96 24.29 -11.53
CA SER A 765 -44.64 23.58 -12.77
C SER A 765 -44.03 22.21 -12.49
N ILE A 766 -44.67 21.14 -12.96
CA ILE A 766 -44.11 19.79 -12.96
C ILE A 766 -43.31 19.63 -14.27
N ASP A 767 -41.98 19.59 -14.18
CA ASP A 767 -41.13 19.17 -15.30
C ASP A 767 -41.32 17.68 -15.55
N ARG A 768 -41.49 17.29 -16.82
CA ARG A 768 -41.57 15.88 -17.21
C ARG A 768 -40.19 15.25 -17.02
N THR A 769 -40.01 14.46 -15.97
CA THR A 769 -38.98 13.41 -15.89
C THR A 769 -39.58 12.05 -16.14
#